data_AF-A0A840SHR6-F1
#
_entry.id   AF-A0A840SHR6-F1
#
_cell.length_a   1.000
_cell.length_b   1.000
_cell.length_c   1.000
_cell.angle_alpha   90.00
_cell.angle_beta   90.00
_cell.angle_gamma   90.00
#
_symmetry.space_group_name_H-M   'P 1'
#
loop_
_entity.id
_entity.type
_entity.pdbx_description
1 polymer ?
#
loop_
_entity_poly.entity_id
_entity_poly.type
_entity_poly.pdbx_seq_one_letter_code
_entity_poly.pdbx_strand_id
1 'polypeptide(L)'
;MPESPVAEPISPNIFGAAPPSERFAGLDPSTVEGAAELAAIAMRIGNTRRPGAKSDIPAGVTYLTQFVVLDVNFPTREAAAGGPSLDLGLIYGDGPKHHTCSYQVPFQAGMARHLLRIGRTRPTASSPAWGATRDLPRVSCPNLDARPVESRSEVLVPDSASDSNLLLGQVQVLWTLLHNALAATLAESRRTEVAFDLARRINRAVYRQVVRHDVLGSWLLPALRARYAAAAGAELRRVPVEFTAGVGRLGHGLVREIYTLNAQTQVAGLRTLLRHTSTGRPFEMPLTEDWLVDFSNFFSIGRRDPQLARALGPHVPRPFGAGMVPGGAATLVLRDLEACTRGDLRSVPSLLRRAGAADPQLFTGRFGEDGRWQAALARWLTDAGLDPEAVGRLSQDPPLTLFLMLEAEADAGGKSLGALGSVIMGETLAAALGPEPQDPEADAASALLFRNGAPASMAEVIRFLQSHYRFAEGARLHALDTPDQDDASDSAAACPNRVASGGFDMLDMNAPAHPAIPEIEVADYIEMGRLVAQWSADPATRPTTVQELREQLDGVAVVPDRIQTIEFTQSRLDHLVLAMPPREMIEGAIERVTDPLSDSRYALPQFYADHSRPGFGPVMTPLDTLLARVGDHTIAQCR
;
A
#
# COMPACT_ATOMS: atom_id res chain seq x y z
N MET A 1 -26.35 -18.06 -33.98
CA MET A 1 -25.70 -17.08 -33.09
C MET A 1 -24.57 -16.47 -33.91
N PRO A 2 -24.56 -15.16 -34.20
CA PRO A 2 -23.43 -14.56 -34.90
C PRO A 2 -22.20 -14.63 -33.98
N GLU A 3 -21.06 -15.04 -34.53
CA GLU A 3 -19.77 -15.04 -33.84
C GLU A 3 -19.48 -13.62 -33.32
N SER A 4 -19.21 -13.49 -32.03
CA SER A 4 -18.67 -12.24 -31.48
C SER A 4 -17.38 -11.89 -32.21
N PRO A 5 -17.16 -10.63 -32.62
CA PRO A 5 -15.94 -10.24 -33.31
C PRO A 5 -14.75 -10.49 -32.39
N VAL A 6 -13.78 -11.25 -32.88
CA VAL A 6 -12.45 -11.39 -32.26
C VAL A 6 -11.86 -9.98 -32.18
N ALA A 7 -11.63 -9.48 -30.96
CA ALA A 7 -11.01 -8.18 -30.76
C ALA A 7 -9.66 -8.15 -31.49
N GLU A 8 -9.47 -7.22 -32.42
CA GLU A 8 -8.17 -7.02 -33.06
C GLU A 8 -7.12 -6.71 -31.98
N PRO A 9 -5.91 -7.30 -32.07
CA PRO A 9 -4.85 -7.03 -31.11
C PRO A 9 -4.55 -5.52 -31.06
N ILE A 10 -4.46 -4.98 -29.85
CA ILE A 10 -4.14 -3.57 -29.64
C ILE A 10 -2.72 -3.29 -30.14
N SER A 11 -2.60 -2.81 -31.39
CA SER A 11 -1.44 -2.14 -32.00
C SER A 11 -0.07 -2.87 -31.90
N PRO A 12 0.99 -2.44 -32.63
CA PRO A 12 2.27 -3.12 -32.56
C PRO A 12 2.95 -2.89 -31.21
N ASN A 13 3.38 -3.99 -30.58
CA ASN A 13 4.16 -4.03 -29.33
C ASN A 13 5.20 -2.88 -29.24
N ILE A 14 5.02 -1.94 -28.30
CA ILE A 14 5.93 -0.79 -28.16
C ILE A 14 7.28 -1.17 -27.51
N PHE A 15 7.37 -2.34 -26.88
CA PHE A 15 8.52 -2.87 -26.12
C PHE A 15 9.49 -3.75 -26.93
N GLY A 16 9.31 -3.87 -28.26
CA GLY A 16 10.19 -4.70 -29.09
C GLY A 16 11.69 -4.38 -28.89
N ALA A 17 12.59 -5.21 -29.42
CA ALA A 17 14.03 -5.02 -29.24
C ALA A 17 14.49 -3.59 -29.62
N ALA A 18 15.22 -2.92 -28.73
CA ALA A 18 15.73 -1.57 -28.95
C ALA A 18 17.12 -1.62 -29.63
N PRO A 19 17.27 -1.10 -30.86
CA PRO A 19 18.59 -0.88 -31.44
C PRO A 19 19.37 0.15 -30.59
N PRO A 20 20.71 0.18 -30.63
CA PRO A 20 21.52 1.06 -29.79
C PRO A 20 21.12 2.54 -29.84
N SER A 21 20.70 3.05 -31.01
CA SER A 21 20.24 4.43 -31.21
C SER A 21 18.90 4.77 -30.57
N GLU A 22 18.17 3.76 -30.08
CA GLU A 22 16.84 3.90 -29.47
C GLU A 22 16.84 3.49 -27.99
N ARG A 23 18.00 3.17 -27.44
CA ARG A 23 18.17 2.90 -26.01
C ARG A 23 18.38 4.20 -25.26
N PHE A 24 17.99 4.21 -24.00
CA PHE A 24 18.33 5.29 -23.10
C PHE A 24 19.86 5.45 -23.02
N ALA A 25 20.34 6.65 -23.34
CA ALA A 25 21.73 7.07 -23.30
C ALA A 25 21.88 8.47 -22.66
N GLY A 26 20.81 8.96 -22.03
CA GLY A 26 20.73 10.28 -21.42
C GLY A 26 21.78 10.53 -20.34
N LEU A 27 22.19 9.51 -19.58
CA LEU A 27 23.30 9.56 -18.62
C LEU A 27 23.88 8.17 -18.35
N ASP A 28 25.07 8.12 -17.76
CA ASP A 28 25.74 6.90 -17.30
C ASP A 28 26.02 6.96 -15.79
N PRO A 29 25.34 6.15 -14.95
CA PRO A 29 25.52 6.15 -13.50
C PRO A 29 26.90 5.66 -13.05
N SER A 30 27.69 5.04 -13.94
CA SER A 30 29.05 4.58 -13.62
C SER A 30 30.09 5.70 -13.65
N THR A 31 29.74 6.84 -14.27
CA THR A 31 30.54 8.07 -14.26
C THR A 31 30.25 8.90 -13.02
N VAL A 32 31.22 9.72 -12.60
CA VAL A 32 31.05 10.62 -11.44
C VAL A 32 29.95 11.64 -11.73
N GLU A 33 29.93 12.17 -12.95
CA GLU A 33 28.99 13.16 -13.45
C GLU A 33 27.57 12.59 -13.49
N GLY A 34 27.36 11.44 -14.14
CA GLY A 34 26.04 10.82 -14.25
C GLY A 34 25.47 10.35 -12.91
N ALA A 35 26.32 9.89 -11.99
CA ALA A 35 25.90 9.58 -10.62
C ALA A 35 25.44 10.84 -9.87
N ALA A 36 26.15 11.96 -10.03
CA ALA A 36 25.78 13.24 -9.43
C ALA A 36 24.46 13.81 -10.01
N GLU A 37 24.28 13.71 -11.33
CA GLU A 37 23.04 14.09 -12.02
C GLU A 37 21.83 13.31 -11.48
N LEU A 38 21.94 11.97 -11.38
CA LEU A 38 20.90 11.13 -10.81
C LEU A 38 20.61 11.47 -9.35
N ALA A 39 21.65 11.71 -8.55
CA ALA A 39 21.50 12.09 -7.16
C ALA A 39 20.77 13.44 -7.02
N ALA A 40 21.06 14.42 -7.89
CA ALA A 40 20.36 15.71 -7.91
C ALA A 40 18.87 15.55 -8.24
N ILE A 41 18.54 14.74 -9.26
CA ILE A 41 17.15 14.41 -9.61
C ILE A 41 16.45 13.72 -8.43
N ALA A 42 17.09 12.70 -7.84
CA ALA A 42 16.56 11.95 -6.72
C ALA A 42 16.33 12.83 -5.49
N MET A 43 17.27 13.73 -5.18
CA MET A 43 17.17 14.68 -4.06
C MET A 43 15.99 15.61 -4.27
N ARG A 44 15.79 16.16 -5.48
CA ARG A 44 14.64 17.04 -5.72
C ARG A 44 13.32 16.29 -5.56
N ILE A 45 13.18 15.10 -6.13
CA ILE A 45 11.97 14.27 -5.95
C ILE A 45 11.76 13.97 -4.47
N GLY A 46 12.81 13.58 -3.76
CA GLY A 46 12.80 13.24 -2.34
C GLY A 46 12.49 14.41 -1.41
N ASN A 47 12.78 15.64 -1.82
CA ASN A 47 12.54 16.87 -1.06
C ASN A 47 11.23 17.59 -1.44
N THR A 48 10.65 17.28 -2.59
CA THR A 48 9.39 17.89 -3.04
C THR A 48 8.24 17.42 -2.14
N ARG A 49 7.43 18.37 -1.65
CA ARG A 49 6.22 18.12 -0.85
C ARG A 49 5.01 18.69 -1.57
N ARG A 50 3.92 17.92 -1.57
CA ARG A 50 2.63 18.29 -2.18
C ARG A 50 1.51 17.98 -1.17
N PRO A 51 1.45 18.70 -0.03
CA PRO A 51 0.47 18.42 1.00
C PRO A 51 -0.94 18.53 0.42
N GLY A 52 -1.82 17.60 0.79
CA GLY A 52 -3.21 17.57 0.31
C GLY A 52 -3.43 17.14 -1.16
N ALA A 53 -2.38 16.95 -1.96
CA ALA A 53 -2.53 16.45 -3.34
C ALA A 53 -2.89 14.96 -3.35
N LYS A 54 -4.08 14.64 -3.88
CA LYS A 54 -4.65 13.28 -3.90
C LYS A 54 -4.89 12.84 -5.34
N SER A 55 -4.77 11.54 -5.59
CA SER A 55 -5.24 10.93 -6.83
C SER A 55 -6.71 10.52 -6.74
N ASP A 56 -7.28 10.05 -7.84
CA ASP A 56 -8.61 9.41 -7.84
C ASP A 56 -8.51 7.89 -7.54
N ILE A 57 -7.31 7.40 -7.20
CA ILE A 57 -7.03 5.99 -6.95
C ILE A 57 -7.26 5.68 -5.47
N PRO A 58 -8.14 4.73 -5.11
CA PRO A 58 -8.26 4.27 -3.72
C PRO A 58 -6.93 3.72 -3.21
N ALA A 59 -6.59 3.99 -1.95
CA ALA A 59 -5.33 3.58 -1.36
C ALA A 59 -5.11 2.07 -1.38
N GLY A 60 -6.19 1.27 -1.30
CA GLY A 60 -6.13 -0.18 -1.46
C GLY A 60 -5.64 -0.62 -2.83
N VAL A 61 -5.98 0.12 -3.89
CA VAL A 61 -5.54 -0.16 -5.27
C VAL A 61 -4.03 0.03 -5.39
N THR A 62 -3.39 0.91 -4.62
CA THR A 62 -1.92 1.03 -4.61
C THR A 62 -1.24 -0.28 -4.20
N TYR A 63 -1.71 -0.91 -3.12
CA TYR A 63 -1.13 -2.16 -2.62
C TYR A 63 -1.58 -3.39 -3.42
N LEU A 64 -2.79 -3.36 -3.98
CA LEU A 64 -3.22 -4.33 -4.99
C LEU A 64 -2.31 -4.28 -6.22
N THR A 65 -2.01 -3.09 -6.74
CA THR A 65 -1.09 -2.95 -7.89
C THR A 65 0.32 -3.37 -7.52
N GLN A 66 0.79 -3.12 -6.29
CA GLN A 66 2.07 -3.67 -5.82
C GLN A 66 2.07 -5.21 -5.87
N PHE A 67 1.00 -5.86 -5.41
CA PHE A 67 0.84 -7.31 -5.50
C PHE A 67 0.85 -7.80 -6.96
N VAL A 68 0.14 -7.11 -7.86
CA VAL A 68 0.10 -7.41 -9.30
C VAL A 68 1.47 -7.28 -9.96
N VAL A 69 2.23 -6.24 -9.62
CA VAL A 69 3.60 -6.03 -10.12
C VAL A 69 4.52 -7.16 -9.65
N LEU A 70 4.39 -7.61 -8.41
CA LEU A 70 5.17 -8.75 -7.90
C LEU A 70 4.76 -10.05 -8.61
N ASP A 71 3.45 -10.29 -8.76
CA ASP A 71 2.92 -11.53 -9.34
C ASP A 71 3.32 -11.68 -10.81
N VAL A 72 3.18 -10.62 -11.62
CA VAL A 72 3.54 -10.66 -13.04
C VAL A 72 5.05 -10.90 -13.26
N ASN A 73 5.88 -10.52 -12.28
CA ASN A 73 7.32 -10.74 -12.29
C ASN A 73 7.74 -12.03 -11.59
N PHE A 74 6.81 -12.77 -10.98
CA PHE A 74 7.14 -13.97 -10.21
C PHE A 74 7.33 -15.17 -11.14
N PRO A 75 8.53 -15.79 -11.17
CA PRO A 75 8.84 -16.83 -12.13
C PRO A 75 8.33 -18.21 -11.65
N THR A 76 7.05 -18.51 -11.84
CA THR A 76 6.55 -19.89 -11.71
C THR A 76 7.00 -20.74 -12.90
N ARG A 77 7.06 -22.07 -12.74
CA ARG A 77 7.31 -22.97 -13.87
C ARG A 77 6.25 -22.86 -14.98
N GLU A 78 5.01 -22.56 -14.60
CA GLU A 78 3.91 -22.31 -15.54
C GLU A 78 4.15 -21.00 -16.31
N ALA A 79 4.53 -19.91 -15.63
CA ALA A 79 4.81 -18.62 -16.26
C ALA A 79 6.07 -18.66 -17.15
N ALA A 80 7.15 -19.33 -16.70
CA ALA A 80 8.41 -19.41 -17.44
C ALA A 80 8.26 -20.04 -18.85
N ALA A 81 7.22 -20.86 -19.06
CA ALA A 81 6.94 -21.49 -20.35
C ALA A 81 6.12 -20.61 -21.32
N GLY A 82 5.41 -19.59 -20.82
CA GLY A 82 4.37 -18.87 -21.57
C GLY A 82 4.50 -17.34 -21.64
N GLY A 83 5.50 -16.75 -20.96
CA GLY A 83 5.65 -15.29 -20.87
C GLY A 83 5.04 -14.73 -19.57
N PRO A 84 4.83 -13.40 -19.46
CA PRO A 84 4.27 -12.81 -18.25
C PRO A 84 2.84 -13.30 -18.02
N SER A 85 2.50 -13.60 -16.76
CA SER A 85 1.18 -14.11 -16.40
C SER A 85 0.75 -13.57 -15.04
N LEU A 86 -0.56 -13.36 -14.88
CA LEU A 86 -1.20 -13.01 -13.61
C LEU A 86 -1.93 -14.24 -13.08
N ASP A 87 -1.16 -15.13 -12.45
CA ASP A 87 -1.59 -16.49 -12.10
C ASP A 87 -1.59 -16.76 -10.60
N LEU A 88 -1.50 -15.71 -9.77
CA LEU A 88 -1.42 -15.83 -8.31
C LEU A 88 -0.25 -16.73 -7.86
N GLY A 89 0.86 -16.68 -8.59
CA GLY A 89 2.11 -17.38 -8.24
C GLY A 89 2.60 -17.03 -6.84
N LEU A 90 2.33 -15.81 -6.36
CA LEU A 90 2.69 -15.37 -5.01
C LEU A 90 2.01 -16.14 -3.86
N ILE A 91 0.90 -16.84 -4.13
CA ILE A 91 0.26 -17.72 -3.12
C ILE A 91 0.39 -19.20 -3.47
N TYR A 92 0.41 -19.55 -4.75
CA TYR A 92 0.45 -20.94 -5.19
C TYR A 92 1.87 -21.50 -5.34
N GLY A 93 2.84 -20.65 -5.67
CA GLY A 93 4.14 -21.06 -6.16
C GLY A 93 4.00 -22.08 -7.30
N ASP A 94 4.89 -23.06 -7.33
CA ASP A 94 4.80 -24.25 -8.20
C ASP A 94 3.84 -25.34 -7.67
N GLY A 95 2.92 -25.01 -6.76
CA GLY A 95 1.91 -25.94 -6.25
C GLY A 95 2.32 -26.73 -5.00
N PRO A 96 1.39 -27.55 -4.45
CA PRO A 96 1.52 -28.19 -3.14
C PRO A 96 2.64 -29.24 -3.02
N LYS A 97 3.20 -29.71 -4.14
CA LYS A 97 4.32 -30.66 -4.17
C LYS A 97 5.69 -29.98 -4.09
N HIS A 98 5.79 -28.74 -4.56
CA HIS A 98 7.06 -28.00 -4.66
C HIS A 98 7.19 -26.96 -3.55
N HIS A 99 6.12 -26.24 -3.24
CA HIS A 99 6.08 -25.22 -2.19
C HIS A 99 5.35 -25.71 -0.94
N THR A 100 5.68 -26.92 -0.47
CA THR A 100 4.92 -27.60 0.61
C THR A 100 4.74 -26.79 1.90
N CYS A 101 5.67 -25.86 2.20
CA CYS A 101 5.59 -24.95 3.35
C CYS A 101 4.41 -23.98 3.28
N SER A 102 3.95 -23.62 2.08
CA SER A 102 2.86 -22.66 1.87
C SER A 102 1.46 -23.30 1.93
N TYR A 103 1.40 -24.62 2.13
CA TYR A 103 0.15 -25.36 2.16
C TYR A 103 -0.10 -25.98 3.53
N GLN A 104 -1.37 -26.09 3.89
CA GLN A 104 -1.78 -26.71 5.14
C GLN A 104 -1.51 -28.21 5.11
N VAL A 105 -1.01 -28.75 6.22
CA VAL A 105 -0.84 -30.20 6.37
C VAL A 105 -2.22 -30.84 6.51
N PRO A 106 -2.57 -31.85 5.70
CA PRO A 106 -3.87 -32.51 5.79
C PRO A 106 -4.02 -33.25 7.13
N PHE A 107 -5.22 -33.22 7.71
CA PHE A 107 -5.49 -33.89 8.98
C PHE A 107 -5.70 -35.41 8.85
N GLN A 108 -6.00 -35.90 7.65
CA GLN A 108 -6.26 -37.32 7.38
C GLN A 108 -5.13 -37.95 6.54
N ALA A 109 -4.75 -39.17 6.89
CA ALA A 109 -3.75 -39.92 6.14
C ALA A 109 -4.20 -40.16 4.69
N GLY A 110 -3.31 -39.92 3.73
CA GLY A 110 -3.57 -40.09 2.30
C GLY A 110 -4.33 -38.93 1.62
N MET A 111 -4.82 -37.94 2.37
CA MET A 111 -5.44 -36.75 1.79
C MET A 111 -4.38 -35.82 1.18
N ALA A 112 -4.61 -35.35 -0.04
CA ALA A 112 -3.75 -34.34 -0.66
C ALA A 112 -3.94 -32.95 -0.04
N ARG A 113 -2.86 -32.15 -0.07
CA ARG A 113 -2.89 -30.73 0.29
C ARG A 113 -3.76 -29.97 -0.70
N HIS A 114 -4.84 -29.37 -0.21
CA HIS A 114 -5.79 -28.60 -1.02
C HIS A 114 -6.12 -27.23 -0.43
N LEU A 115 -5.58 -26.91 0.75
CA LEU A 115 -5.72 -25.60 1.39
C LEU A 115 -4.34 -24.94 1.50
N LEU A 116 -4.32 -23.63 1.29
CA LEU A 116 -3.17 -22.78 1.56
C LEU A 116 -3.04 -22.56 3.08
N ARG A 117 -1.79 -22.45 3.54
CA ARG A 117 -1.49 -22.16 4.94
C ARG A 117 -1.87 -20.70 5.23
N ILE A 118 -2.52 -20.47 6.36
CA ILE A 118 -2.90 -19.14 6.83
C ILE A 118 -2.45 -18.95 8.29
N GLY A 119 -1.95 -17.77 8.60
CA GLY A 119 -1.52 -17.39 9.94
C GLY A 119 -2.68 -16.92 10.80
N ARG A 120 -2.51 -17.04 12.12
CA ARG A 120 -3.45 -16.49 13.10
C ARG A 120 -2.85 -15.23 13.73
N THR A 121 -3.70 -14.24 13.97
CA THR A 121 -3.35 -13.06 14.75
C THR A 121 -3.28 -13.38 16.24
N ARG A 122 -2.66 -12.49 17.00
CA ARG A 122 -2.82 -12.41 18.44
C ARG A 122 -4.16 -11.73 18.76
N PRO A 123 -4.98 -12.30 19.67
CA PRO A 123 -6.24 -11.69 20.04
C PRO A 123 -6.03 -10.38 20.81
N THR A 124 -6.95 -9.44 20.68
CA THR A 124 -7.12 -8.31 21.59
C THR A 124 -8.27 -8.60 22.57
N ALA A 125 -8.55 -7.68 23.50
CA ALA A 125 -9.61 -7.87 24.49
C ALA A 125 -11.01 -8.14 23.88
N SER A 126 -11.25 -7.64 22.66
CA SER A 126 -12.49 -7.81 21.91
C SER A 126 -12.53 -9.07 21.02
N SER A 127 -11.50 -9.91 21.07
CA SER A 127 -11.27 -10.99 20.11
C SER A 127 -11.47 -12.38 20.71
N PRO A 128 -11.82 -13.40 19.89
CA PRO A 128 -11.76 -14.79 20.34
C PRO A 128 -10.34 -15.16 20.81
N ALA A 129 -10.22 -15.89 21.91
CA ALA A 129 -8.92 -16.19 22.56
C ALA A 129 -7.86 -16.88 21.68
N TRP A 130 -8.25 -17.41 20.53
CA TRP A 130 -7.38 -18.12 19.59
C TRP A 130 -6.97 -17.27 18.37
N GLY A 131 -7.42 -16.02 18.29
CA GLY A 131 -7.13 -15.07 17.22
C GLY A 131 -7.77 -15.41 15.87
N ALA A 132 -7.89 -14.40 15.01
CA ALA A 132 -8.41 -14.55 13.67
C ALA A 132 -7.39 -15.13 12.68
N THR A 133 -7.85 -15.96 11.74
CA THR A 133 -7.05 -16.42 10.59
C THR A 133 -6.91 -15.31 9.55
N ARG A 134 -6.16 -14.26 9.88
CA ARG A 134 -6.02 -13.04 9.08
C ARG A 134 -4.59 -12.50 9.01
N ASP A 135 -3.58 -13.34 9.30
CA ASP A 135 -2.17 -13.00 9.10
C ASP A 135 -1.52 -13.93 8.06
N LEU A 136 -0.39 -13.50 7.52
CA LEU A 136 0.48 -14.38 6.74
C LEU A 136 0.92 -15.56 7.61
N PRO A 137 1.09 -16.76 7.03
CA PRO A 137 1.57 -17.91 7.79
C PRO A 137 3.03 -17.69 8.18
N ARG A 138 3.34 -17.74 9.48
CA ARG A 138 4.68 -17.49 10.02
C ARG A 138 5.10 -18.59 10.99
N VAL A 139 6.41 -18.74 11.14
CA VAL A 139 7.05 -19.60 12.15
C VAL A 139 8.13 -18.82 12.89
N SER A 140 8.56 -19.38 14.02
CA SER A 140 9.51 -18.77 14.94
C SER A 140 9.01 -17.42 15.47
N CYS A 141 7.70 -17.31 15.67
CA CYS A 141 7.08 -16.12 16.23
C CYS A 141 7.17 -16.16 17.76
N PRO A 142 7.76 -15.15 18.43
CA PRO A 142 7.91 -15.15 19.89
C PRO A 142 6.59 -15.34 20.64
N ASN A 143 5.52 -14.75 20.09
CA ASN A 143 4.20 -14.74 20.71
C ASN A 143 3.28 -15.88 20.26
N LEU A 144 3.78 -16.84 19.46
CA LEU A 144 3.03 -18.02 19.01
C LEU A 144 3.78 -19.32 19.32
N ASP A 145 5.10 -19.33 19.08
CA ASP A 145 5.96 -20.51 19.15
C ASP A 145 6.81 -20.55 20.43
N ALA A 146 6.48 -19.72 21.43
CA ALA A 146 7.24 -19.56 22.68
C ALA A 146 8.75 -19.33 22.44
N ARG A 147 9.08 -18.59 21.39
CA ARG A 147 10.46 -18.26 21.03
C ARG A 147 10.93 -17.01 21.79
N PRO A 148 12.25 -16.85 22.03
CA PRO A 148 12.80 -15.60 22.53
C PRO A 148 12.38 -14.42 21.65
N VAL A 149 12.20 -13.25 22.25
CA VAL A 149 11.84 -11.99 21.55
C VAL A 149 12.87 -11.65 20.47
N GLU A 150 14.10 -12.11 20.66
CA GLU A 150 15.23 -12.04 19.74
C GLU A 150 15.26 -13.20 18.73
N SER A 151 14.12 -13.80 18.39
CA SER A 151 14.05 -14.78 17.31
C SER A 151 13.55 -14.12 16.03
N ARG A 152 14.20 -14.39 14.89
CA ARG A 152 13.61 -14.06 13.59
C ARG A 152 12.33 -14.86 13.42
N SER A 153 11.27 -14.18 13.00
CA SER A 153 10.13 -14.86 12.40
C SER A 153 10.41 -15.09 10.92
N GLU A 154 9.86 -16.16 10.37
CA GLU A 154 9.95 -16.49 8.95
C GLU A 154 8.55 -16.65 8.38
N VAL A 155 8.32 -16.03 7.23
CA VAL A 155 7.05 -16.12 6.50
C VAL A 155 7.07 -17.36 5.60
N LEU A 156 5.98 -18.11 5.59
CA LEU A 156 5.84 -19.39 4.88
C LEU A 156 5.06 -19.26 3.58
N VAL A 157 5.43 -18.28 2.76
CA VAL A 157 4.84 -18.02 1.45
C VAL A 157 5.86 -18.29 0.34
N PRO A 158 5.43 -18.49 -0.92
CA PRO A 158 6.33 -18.71 -2.05
C PRO A 158 7.39 -17.62 -2.24
N ASP A 159 7.05 -16.36 -1.98
CA ASP A 159 7.96 -15.22 -2.07
C ASP A 159 7.85 -14.33 -0.83
N SER A 160 8.97 -14.12 -0.12
CA SER A 160 9.04 -13.28 1.07
C SER A 160 8.89 -11.78 0.77
N ALA A 161 8.98 -11.34 -0.50
CA ALA A 161 8.66 -9.96 -0.92
C ALA A 161 7.22 -9.57 -0.56
N SER A 162 6.33 -10.55 -0.44
CA SER A 162 4.95 -10.42 0.05
C SER A 162 4.86 -9.90 1.49
N ASP A 163 5.93 -10.10 2.27
CA ASP A 163 6.10 -9.60 3.64
C ASP A 163 6.99 -8.33 3.69
N SER A 164 7.06 -7.58 2.59
CA SER A 164 7.80 -6.32 2.55
C SER A 164 7.13 -5.19 3.32
N ASN A 165 5.81 -5.27 3.52
CA ASN A 165 5.03 -4.35 4.34
C ASN A 165 3.70 -4.98 4.78
N LEU A 166 3.12 -4.47 5.87
CA LEU A 166 1.89 -5.01 6.44
C LEU A 166 0.70 -5.01 5.45
N LEU A 167 0.52 -3.93 4.70
CA LEU A 167 -0.64 -3.75 3.82
C LEU A 167 -0.61 -4.75 2.64
N LEU A 168 0.56 -4.98 2.05
CA LEU A 168 0.75 -6.02 1.03
C LEU A 168 0.46 -7.42 1.59
N GLY A 169 0.93 -7.72 2.81
CA GLY A 169 0.63 -9.00 3.47
C GLY A 169 -0.87 -9.22 3.67
N GLN A 170 -1.59 -8.18 4.08
CA GLN A 170 -3.06 -8.22 4.23
C GLN A 170 -3.78 -8.42 2.89
N VAL A 171 -3.31 -7.81 1.80
CA VAL A 171 -3.84 -8.06 0.44
C VAL A 171 -3.64 -9.52 0.02
N GLN A 172 -2.46 -10.09 0.26
CA GLN A 172 -2.20 -11.50 -0.04
C GLN A 172 -3.08 -12.47 0.77
N VAL A 173 -3.35 -12.15 2.03
CA VAL A 173 -4.25 -12.93 2.89
C VAL A 173 -5.66 -13.03 2.29
N LEU A 174 -6.16 -11.98 1.61
CA LEU A 174 -7.46 -12.03 0.94
C LEU A 174 -7.52 -13.11 -0.15
N TRP A 175 -6.48 -13.21 -0.98
CA TRP A 175 -6.42 -14.25 -2.03
C TRP A 175 -6.27 -15.66 -1.45
N THR A 176 -5.57 -15.78 -0.32
CA THR A 176 -5.42 -17.03 0.43
C THR A 176 -6.76 -17.48 1.02
N LEU A 177 -7.48 -16.55 1.64
CA LEU A 177 -8.83 -16.78 2.18
C LEU A 177 -9.80 -17.17 1.07
N LEU A 178 -9.76 -16.50 -0.09
CA LEU A 178 -10.64 -16.84 -1.21
C LEU A 178 -10.37 -18.26 -1.71
N HIS A 179 -9.11 -18.64 -1.93
CA HIS A 179 -8.78 -20.01 -2.29
C HIS A 179 -9.33 -21.02 -1.28
N ASN A 180 -9.06 -20.79 0.01
CA ASN A 180 -9.44 -21.74 1.07
C ASN A 180 -10.96 -21.89 1.19
N ALA A 181 -11.73 -20.80 1.05
CA ALA A 181 -13.18 -20.85 1.02
C ALA A 181 -13.72 -21.71 -0.14
N LEU A 182 -13.18 -21.51 -1.34
CA LEU A 182 -13.58 -22.25 -2.54
C LEU A 182 -13.17 -23.73 -2.46
N ALA A 183 -11.91 -24.00 -2.10
CA ALA A 183 -11.36 -25.35 -2.03
C ALA A 183 -12.03 -26.20 -0.94
N ALA A 184 -12.31 -25.62 0.24
CA ALA A 184 -13.01 -26.30 1.32
C ALA A 184 -14.44 -26.68 0.88
N THR A 185 -15.18 -25.73 0.29
CA THR A 185 -16.55 -25.97 -0.18
C THR A 185 -16.59 -27.06 -1.26
N LEU A 186 -15.67 -27.01 -2.24
CA LEU A 186 -15.62 -28.01 -3.31
C LEU A 186 -15.22 -29.41 -2.80
N ALA A 187 -14.39 -29.49 -1.75
CA ALA A 187 -13.94 -30.74 -1.15
C ALA A 187 -15.06 -31.50 -0.41
N GLU A 188 -16.21 -30.87 -0.14
CA GLU A 188 -17.39 -31.54 0.44
C GLU A 188 -18.00 -32.57 -0.53
N SER A 189 -17.87 -32.34 -1.84
CA SER A 189 -18.47 -33.20 -2.88
C SER A 189 -17.46 -33.74 -3.90
N ARG A 190 -16.19 -33.32 -3.83
CA ARG A 190 -15.13 -33.70 -4.78
C ARG A 190 -13.91 -34.20 -4.03
N ARG A 191 -13.06 -34.97 -4.74
CA ARG A 191 -11.72 -35.30 -4.24
C ARG A 191 -10.90 -34.03 -4.03
N THR A 192 -10.06 -34.01 -3.01
CA THR A 192 -9.30 -32.80 -2.63
C THR A 192 -8.35 -32.31 -3.71
N GLU A 193 -7.79 -33.21 -4.54
CA GLU A 193 -6.96 -32.80 -5.68
C GLU A 193 -7.76 -32.03 -6.74
N VAL A 194 -9.00 -32.47 -7.01
CA VAL A 194 -9.91 -31.83 -7.97
C VAL A 194 -10.44 -30.52 -7.40
N ALA A 195 -10.80 -30.51 -6.12
CA ALA A 195 -11.25 -29.30 -5.42
C ALA A 195 -10.17 -28.21 -5.42
N PHE A 196 -8.91 -28.58 -5.17
CA PHE A 196 -7.77 -27.68 -5.24
C PHE A 196 -7.62 -27.06 -6.64
N ASP A 197 -7.60 -27.91 -7.67
CA ASP A 197 -7.38 -27.48 -9.04
C ASP A 197 -8.50 -26.53 -9.52
N LEU A 198 -9.77 -26.87 -9.27
CA LEU A 198 -10.91 -26.01 -9.57
C LEU A 198 -10.86 -24.69 -8.78
N ALA A 199 -10.60 -24.74 -7.48
CA ALA A 199 -10.49 -23.52 -6.65
C ALA A 199 -9.36 -22.61 -7.14
N ARG A 200 -8.22 -23.19 -7.55
CA ARG A 200 -7.09 -22.44 -8.14
C ARG A 200 -7.49 -21.75 -9.43
N ARG A 201 -8.15 -22.46 -10.36
CA ARG A 201 -8.63 -21.91 -11.64
C ARG A 201 -9.65 -20.79 -11.43
N ILE A 202 -10.63 -20.99 -10.55
CA ILE A 202 -11.66 -19.98 -10.22
C ILE A 202 -11.05 -18.75 -9.55
N ASN A 203 -10.17 -18.93 -8.56
CA ASN A 203 -9.52 -17.80 -7.88
C ASN A 203 -8.65 -16.97 -8.85
N ARG A 204 -7.93 -17.63 -9.78
CA ARG A 204 -7.19 -16.95 -10.86
C ARG A 204 -8.13 -16.15 -11.77
N ALA A 205 -9.28 -16.69 -12.13
CA ALA A 205 -10.27 -15.97 -12.95
C ALA A 205 -10.79 -14.71 -12.24
N VAL A 206 -11.18 -14.83 -10.96
CA VAL A 206 -11.59 -13.68 -10.13
C VAL A 206 -10.48 -12.64 -10.05
N TYR A 207 -9.24 -13.05 -9.74
CA TYR A 207 -8.10 -12.14 -9.69
C TYR A 207 -7.89 -11.36 -10.99
N ARG A 208 -7.95 -12.04 -12.15
CA ARG A 208 -7.81 -11.38 -13.45
C ARG A 208 -8.93 -10.35 -13.71
N GLN A 209 -10.16 -10.64 -13.29
CA GLN A 209 -11.25 -9.65 -13.38
C GLN A 209 -11.02 -8.45 -12.44
N VAL A 210 -10.55 -8.70 -11.21
CA VAL A 210 -10.15 -7.64 -10.28
C VAL A 210 -9.04 -6.75 -10.85
N VAL A 211 -8.03 -7.32 -11.51
CA VAL A 211 -6.97 -6.52 -12.16
C VAL A 211 -7.53 -5.63 -13.28
N ARG A 212 -8.47 -6.14 -14.09
CA ARG A 212 -9.13 -5.32 -15.12
C ARG A 212 -9.93 -4.18 -14.51
N HIS A 213 -10.75 -4.48 -13.50
CA HIS A 213 -11.66 -3.53 -12.90
C HIS A 213 -10.93 -2.50 -12.02
N ASP A 214 -10.20 -2.96 -11.01
CA ASP A 214 -9.67 -2.07 -9.98
C ASP A 214 -8.31 -1.47 -10.38
N VAL A 215 -7.44 -2.25 -11.02
CA VAL A 215 -6.09 -1.78 -11.38
C VAL A 215 -6.12 -0.99 -12.68
N LEU A 216 -6.50 -1.60 -13.80
CA LEU A 216 -6.58 -0.90 -15.10
C LEU A 216 -7.69 0.17 -15.10
N GLY A 217 -8.81 -0.08 -14.42
CA GLY A 217 -9.91 0.88 -14.31
C GLY A 217 -9.62 2.09 -13.41
N SER A 218 -8.53 2.09 -12.62
CA SER A 218 -8.15 3.24 -11.79
C SER A 218 -6.87 3.93 -12.27
N TRP A 219 -5.82 3.16 -12.58
CA TRP A 219 -4.50 3.70 -12.89
C TRP A 219 -4.40 4.38 -14.24
N LEU A 220 -5.10 3.87 -15.25
CA LEU A 220 -5.00 4.40 -16.62
C LEU A 220 -5.75 5.72 -16.74
N LEU A 221 -5.29 6.57 -17.67
CA LEU A 221 -6.06 7.71 -18.17
C LEU A 221 -7.48 7.24 -18.52
N PRO A 222 -8.53 7.99 -18.12
CA PRO A 222 -9.92 7.59 -18.37
C PRO A 222 -10.21 7.20 -19.82
N ALA A 223 -9.63 7.94 -20.78
CA ALA A 223 -9.79 7.69 -22.22
C ALA A 223 -9.18 6.35 -22.71
N LEU A 224 -8.27 5.74 -21.93
CA LEU A 224 -7.59 4.50 -22.29
C LEU A 224 -8.10 3.28 -21.50
N ARG A 225 -8.95 3.47 -20.47
CA ARG A 225 -9.47 2.37 -19.64
C ARG A 225 -10.24 1.33 -20.46
N ALA A 226 -11.18 1.79 -21.29
CA ALA A 226 -12.00 0.90 -22.11
C ALA A 226 -11.16 0.08 -23.11
N ARG A 227 -10.08 0.68 -23.64
CA ARG A 227 -9.14 0.01 -24.57
C ARG A 227 -8.55 -1.24 -23.93
N TYR A 228 -8.04 -1.14 -22.70
CA TYR A 228 -7.34 -2.25 -22.04
C TYR A 228 -8.23 -3.10 -21.11
N ALA A 229 -9.47 -2.69 -20.84
CA ALA A 229 -10.42 -3.48 -20.06
C ALA A 229 -10.96 -4.71 -20.82
N ALA A 230 -11.16 -4.58 -22.13
CA ALA A 230 -11.85 -5.60 -22.94
C ALA A 230 -10.95 -6.42 -23.88
N ALA A 231 -9.72 -5.95 -24.13
CA ALA A 231 -8.88 -6.53 -25.17
C ALA A 231 -7.71 -7.35 -24.59
N ALA A 232 -7.37 -8.45 -25.28
CA ALA A 232 -6.12 -9.13 -25.07
C ALA A 232 -4.98 -8.27 -25.63
N GLY A 233 -3.91 -8.08 -24.84
CA GLY A 233 -2.72 -7.39 -25.29
C GLY A 233 -1.93 -8.24 -26.29
N ALA A 234 -1.00 -7.61 -27.01
CA ALA A 234 -0.04 -8.34 -27.84
C ALA A 234 0.79 -9.32 -26.98
N GLU A 235 1.07 -10.51 -27.49
CA GLU A 235 1.87 -11.50 -26.75
C GLU A 235 3.27 -10.96 -26.44
N LEU A 236 3.67 -11.09 -25.17
CA LEU A 236 4.98 -10.67 -24.68
C LEU A 236 5.80 -11.89 -24.24
N ARG A 237 7.08 -11.92 -24.59
CA ARG A 237 7.98 -13.02 -24.17
C ARG A 237 8.43 -12.91 -22.70
N ARG A 238 8.41 -11.69 -22.16
CA ARG A 238 8.83 -11.35 -20.79
C ARG A 238 8.14 -10.06 -20.37
N VAL A 239 8.08 -9.79 -19.07
CA VAL A 239 7.66 -8.47 -18.56
C VAL A 239 8.60 -7.40 -19.14
N PRO A 240 8.09 -6.32 -19.75
CA PRO A 240 8.91 -5.24 -20.29
C PRO A 240 9.72 -4.52 -19.22
N VAL A 241 10.94 -4.10 -19.58
CA VAL A 241 11.78 -3.31 -18.66
C VAL A 241 11.20 -1.90 -18.47
N GLU A 242 10.51 -1.37 -19.47
CA GLU A 242 9.79 -0.09 -19.38
C GLU A 242 8.66 -0.12 -18.35
N PHE A 243 8.06 -1.30 -18.13
CA PHE A 243 7.10 -1.51 -17.06
C PHE A 243 7.81 -1.64 -15.70
N THR A 244 8.81 -2.51 -15.55
CA THR A 244 9.44 -2.79 -14.25
C THR A 244 10.36 -1.67 -13.75
N ALA A 245 11.07 -0.99 -14.65
CA ALA A 245 11.95 0.13 -14.35
C ALA A 245 11.29 1.50 -14.51
N GLY A 246 10.13 1.58 -15.17
CA GLY A 246 9.35 2.81 -15.35
C GLY A 246 8.06 2.79 -14.52
N VAL A 247 6.94 2.42 -15.16
CA VAL A 247 5.59 2.59 -14.58
C VAL A 247 5.42 1.88 -13.23
N GLY A 248 5.95 0.67 -13.07
CA GLY A 248 5.86 -0.10 -11.83
C GLY A 248 6.48 0.59 -10.61
N ARG A 249 7.33 1.61 -10.80
CA ARG A 249 7.95 2.38 -9.72
C ARG A 249 7.16 3.62 -9.33
N LEU A 250 6.23 4.07 -10.16
CA LEU A 250 5.36 5.22 -9.87
C LEU A 250 4.44 4.97 -8.66
N GLY A 251 4.22 3.70 -8.30
CA GLY A 251 3.48 3.32 -7.09
C GLY A 251 4.08 3.92 -5.81
N HIS A 252 5.39 4.18 -5.76
CA HIS A 252 6.02 4.83 -4.60
C HIS A 252 5.51 6.26 -4.39
N GLY A 253 5.06 6.96 -5.43
CA GLY A 253 4.45 8.29 -5.34
C GLY A 253 3.05 8.28 -4.72
N LEU A 254 2.28 7.20 -4.96
CA LEU A 254 0.90 7.03 -4.49
C LEU A 254 0.79 6.70 -2.99
N VAL A 255 1.84 6.16 -2.39
CA VAL A 255 1.85 5.72 -0.99
C VAL A 255 1.68 6.90 -0.04
N ARG A 256 0.67 6.85 0.83
CA ARG A 256 0.42 7.86 1.87
C ARG A 256 1.44 7.76 2.99
N GLU A 257 1.74 8.89 3.63
CA GLU A 257 2.54 8.90 4.85
C GLU A 257 1.78 8.40 6.09
N ILE A 258 0.46 8.63 6.15
CA ILE A 258 -0.42 8.25 7.27
C ILE A 258 -1.66 7.53 6.75
N TYR A 259 -2.00 6.42 7.42
CA TYR A 259 -3.20 5.62 7.15
C TYR A 259 -4.07 5.47 8.39
N THR A 260 -5.38 5.51 8.18
CA THR A 260 -6.35 4.93 9.10
C THR A 260 -6.53 3.47 8.73
N LEU A 261 -6.12 2.54 9.60
CA LEU A 261 -6.26 1.11 9.34
C LEU A 261 -7.65 0.61 9.72
N ASN A 262 -8.11 1.01 10.90
CA ASN A 262 -9.38 0.62 11.52
C ASN A 262 -9.74 1.63 12.63
N ALA A 263 -10.78 1.35 13.40
CA ALA A 263 -11.25 2.24 14.47
C ALA A 263 -10.23 2.40 15.63
N GLN A 264 -9.44 1.36 15.90
CA GLN A 264 -8.43 1.34 16.98
C GLN A 264 -7.11 1.99 16.56
N THR A 265 -6.75 1.89 15.27
CA THR A 265 -5.50 2.38 14.71
C THR A 265 -5.78 3.42 13.62
N GLN A 266 -6.08 4.65 14.05
CA GLN A 266 -6.47 5.75 13.16
C GLN A 266 -5.29 6.50 12.54
N VAL A 267 -4.13 6.51 13.22
CA VAL A 267 -2.91 7.22 12.80
C VAL A 267 -1.74 6.22 12.70
N ALA A 268 -1.74 5.41 11.63
CA ALA A 268 -0.64 4.52 11.30
C ALA A 268 0.36 5.19 10.33
N GLY A 269 1.54 5.53 10.83
CA GLY A 269 2.63 6.07 10.00
C GLY A 269 3.26 5.03 9.06
N LEU A 270 3.61 5.45 7.85
CA LEU A 270 4.19 4.59 6.81
C LEU A 270 5.43 3.83 7.29
N ARG A 271 6.34 4.49 8.03
CA ARG A 271 7.56 3.85 8.55
C ARG A 271 7.26 2.67 9.46
N THR A 272 6.19 2.77 10.25
CA THR A 272 5.70 1.68 11.09
C THR A 272 5.16 0.54 10.23
N LEU A 273 4.31 0.84 9.25
CA LEU A 273 3.72 -0.16 8.36
C LEU A 273 4.75 -0.94 7.53
N LEU A 274 5.84 -0.27 7.11
CA LEU A 274 6.97 -0.91 6.42
C LEU A 274 7.79 -1.84 7.33
N ARG A 275 7.84 -1.56 8.63
CA ARG A 275 8.61 -2.33 9.63
C ARG A 275 7.79 -3.44 10.27
N HIS A 276 6.46 -3.37 10.22
CA HIS A 276 5.55 -4.32 10.85
C HIS A 276 5.45 -5.63 10.05
N THR A 277 6.58 -6.33 9.93
CA THR A 277 6.82 -7.53 9.11
C THR A 277 7.72 -8.52 9.86
N SER A 278 7.89 -9.76 9.36
CA SER A 278 8.78 -10.74 10.00
C SER A 278 10.24 -10.33 10.03
N THR A 279 10.69 -9.48 9.11
CA THR A 279 12.08 -9.02 9.07
C THR A 279 12.28 -7.71 9.80
N GLY A 280 11.29 -6.81 9.76
CA GLY A 280 11.37 -5.48 10.37
C GLY A 280 11.13 -5.50 11.87
N ARG A 281 10.13 -6.27 12.34
CA ARG A 281 9.75 -6.38 13.76
C ARG A 281 9.26 -7.79 14.11
N PRO A 282 10.15 -8.80 14.07
CA PRO A 282 9.78 -10.17 14.40
C PRO A 282 9.22 -10.33 15.82
N PHE A 283 9.61 -9.48 16.77
CA PHE A 283 9.09 -9.48 18.13
C PHE A 283 7.61 -9.10 18.24
N GLU A 284 7.07 -8.45 17.20
CA GLU A 284 5.64 -8.11 17.10
C GLU A 284 4.87 -9.13 16.28
N MET A 285 5.47 -10.25 15.89
CA MET A 285 4.79 -11.28 15.11
C MET A 285 4.20 -12.40 15.99
N PRO A 286 3.06 -13.01 15.58
CA PRO A 286 2.19 -12.59 14.48
C PRO A 286 1.42 -11.29 14.80
N LEU A 287 0.76 -10.66 13.82
CA LEU A 287 0.03 -9.39 14.04
C LEU A 287 -0.99 -9.49 15.20
N THR A 288 -1.19 -8.44 15.98
CA THR A 288 -2.40 -8.30 16.83
C THR A 288 -3.59 -7.78 16.02
N GLU A 289 -4.81 -8.07 16.47
CA GLU A 289 -6.02 -7.71 15.71
C GLU A 289 -6.27 -6.20 15.53
N ASP A 290 -5.72 -5.35 16.41
CA ASP A 290 -5.73 -3.88 16.25
C ASP A 290 -4.91 -3.39 15.04
N TRP A 291 -4.05 -4.23 14.47
CA TRP A 291 -3.30 -3.95 13.24
C TRP A 291 -3.96 -4.52 11.97
N LEU A 292 -5.09 -5.22 12.10
CA LEU A 292 -5.82 -5.74 10.95
C LEU A 292 -6.48 -4.62 10.16
N VAL A 293 -6.42 -4.72 8.84
CA VAL A 293 -7.00 -3.71 7.96
C VAL A 293 -8.51 -3.86 7.91
N ASP A 294 -9.22 -2.76 8.21
CA ASP A 294 -10.60 -2.54 7.76
C ASP A 294 -10.53 -2.01 6.32
N PHE A 295 -10.83 -2.90 5.37
CA PHE A 295 -10.71 -2.62 3.96
C PHE A 295 -11.74 -1.61 3.43
N SER A 296 -12.78 -1.24 4.21
CA SER A 296 -13.65 -0.10 3.83
C SER A 296 -12.89 1.24 3.83
N ASN A 297 -11.77 1.33 4.57
CA ASN A 297 -10.89 2.49 4.51
C ASN A 297 -9.97 2.51 3.27
N PHE A 298 -9.98 1.44 2.45
CA PHE A 298 -9.02 1.23 1.35
C PHE A 298 -9.69 0.97 -0.01
N PHE A 299 -10.89 0.40 -0.02
CA PHE A 299 -11.71 0.13 -1.19
C PHE A 299 -13.13 0.63 -0.97
N SER A 300 -13.85 0.96 -2.05
CA SER A 300 -15.25 1.41 -1.98
C SER A 300 -16.18 0.26 -1.58
N ILE A 301 -16.34 0.06 -0.27
CA ILE A 301 -17.16 -0.99 0.33
C ILE A 301 -18.25 -0.34 1.19
N GLY A 302 -19.49 -0.74 0.94
CA GLY A 302 -20.66 -0.18 1.62
C GLY A 302 -20.87 1.29 1.24
N ARG A 303 -21.24 2.11 2.23
CA ARG A 303 -21.46 3.57 2.07
C ARG A 303 -20.24 4.44 2.37
N ARG A 304 -19.10 3.87 2.76
CA ARG A 304 -17.90 4.64 3.13
C ARG A 304 -17.02 4.93 1.92
N ASP A 305 -16.55 6.16 1.83
CA ASP A 305 -15.52 6.55 0.88
C ASP A 305 -14.14 6.05 1.35
N PRO A 306 -13.36 5.38 0.48
CA PRO A 306 -12.03 4.93 0.86
C PRO A 306 -11.06 6.11 0.98
N GLN A 307 -9.97 5.90 1.73
CA GLN A 307 -8.82 6.79 1.66
C GLN A 307 -8.27 6.79 0.24
N LEU A 308 -8.07 7.97 -0.34
CA LEU A 308 -7.42 8.12 -1.64
C LEU A 308 -5.89 8.11 -1.50
N ALA A 309 -5.20 7.55 -2.48
CA ALA A 309 -3.76 7.63 -2.59
C ALA A 309 -3.29 9.08 -2.81
N ARG A 310 -1.99 9.34 -2.59
CA ARG A 310 -1.38 10.61 -2.99
C ARG A 310 -1.48 10.79 -4.51
N ALA A 311 -1.39 12.03 -4.98
CA ALA A 311 -1.26 12.29 -6.41
C ALA A 311 0.06 11.71 -6.96
N LEU A 312 0.03 11.27 -8.22
CA LEU A 312 1.24 10.99 -8.99
C LEU A 312 1.95 12.29 -9.37
N GLY A 313 3.28 12.28 -9.30
CA GLY A 313 4.10 13.44 -9.63
C GLY A 313 5.55 13.22 -9.24
N PRO A 314 6.43 14.21 -9.47
CA PRO A 314 7.86 14.15 -9.12
C PRO A 314 8.07 14.36 -7.61
N HIS A 315 7.39 13.56 -6.78
CA HIS A 315 7.48 13.56 -5.32
C HIS A 315 7.17 12.17 -4.75
N VAL A 316 7.71 11.87 -3.57
CA VAL A 316 7.48 10.62 -2.82
C VAL A 316 7.16 10.93 -1.35
N PRO A 317 6.61 9.99 -0.56
CA PRO A 317 6.47 10.20 0.87
C PRO A 317 7.84 10.30 1.55
N ARG A 318 7.90 11.05 2.67
CA ARG A 318 9.16 11.34 3.39
C ARG A 318 10.03 10.10 3.66
N PRO A 319 9.48 8.94 4.11
CA PRO A 319 10.30 7.75 4.34
C PRO A 319 11.03 7.21 3.11
N PHE A 320 10.59 7.54 1.89
CA PHE A 320 11.24 7.13 0.65
C PHE A 320 12.26 8.17 0.14
N GLY A 321 12.05 9.45 0.46
CA GLY A 321 12.90 10.55 0.04
C GLY A 321 14.06 10.88 0.99
N ALA A 322 13.95 10.52 2.28
CA ALA A 322 14.86 10.99 3.31
C ALA A 322 16.31 10.47 3.16
N GLY A 323 17.23 11.42 2.91
CA GLY A 323 18.50 11.55 3.61
C GLY A 323 19.68 10.72 3.10
N MET A 324 20.42 11.26 2.12
CA MET A 324 21.82 10.91 1.91
C MET A 324 22.62 11.35 3.15
N VAL A 325 22.81 10.45 4.12
CA VAL A 325 23.96 10.57 5.03
C VAL A 325 25.20 10.31 4.18
N PRO A 326 26.28 11.12 4.24
CA PRO A 326 27.52 10.78 3.57
C PRO A 326 27.96 9.35 3.98
N GLY A 327 28.04 8.43 3.01
CA GLY A 327 28.33 7.00 3.25
C GLY A 327 27.10 6.10 3.52
N GLY A 328 25.87 6.61 3.42
CA GLY A 328 24.63 5.85 3.54
C GLY A 328 24.21 5.10 2.27
N ALA A 329 23.33 4.11 2.41
CA ALA A 329 22.77 3.38 1.28
C ALA A 329 21.89 4.28 0.40
N ALA A 330 21.91 4.08 -0.92
CA ALA A 330 21.07 4.80 -1.89
C ALA A 330 19.59 4.80 -1.47
N THR A 331 18.95 5.98 -1.56
CA THR A 331 17.51 6.16 -1.28
C THR A 331 16.66 5.33 -2.24
N LEU A 332 15.40 5.05 -1.88
CA LEU A 332 14.49 4.30 -2.76
C LEU A 332 14.33 5.01 -4.12
N VAL A 333 14.20 6.35 -4.10
CA VAL A 333 14.10 7.18 -5.31
C VAL A 333 15.34 7.04 -6.19
N LEU A 334 16.55 7.06 -5.61
CA LEU A 334 17.78 6.89 -6.39
C LEU A 334 17.83 5.51 -7.04
N ARG A 335 17.46 4.46 -6.31
CA ARG A 335 17.38 3.08 -6.85
C ARG A 335 16.33 2.96 -7.96
N ASP A 336 15.23 3.72 -7.86
CA ASP A 336 14.22 3.77 -8.91
C ASP A 336 14.76 4.37 -10.20
N LEU A 337 15.49 5.49 -10.09
CA LEU A 337 16.09 6.16 -11.24
C LEU A 337 17.25 5.34 -11.84
N GLU A 338 18.11 4.74 -11.01
CA GLU A 338 19.16 3.81 -11.45
C GLU A 338 18.61 2.60 -12.21
N ALA A 339 17.39 2.17 -11.90
CA ALA A 339 16.78 1.07 -12.66
C ALA A 339 16.50 1.48 -14.12
N CYS A 340 16.21 2.76 -14.38
CA CYS A 340 16.00 3.28 -15.73
C CYS A 340 17.29 3.31 -16.57
N THR A 341 18.46 3.24 -15.95
CA THR A 341 19.75 3.37 -16.64
C THR A 341 20.37 2.01 -16.99
N ARG A 342 19.69 0.90 -16.67
CA ARG A 342 20.20 -0.46 -16.86
C ARG A 342 19.62 -1.11 -18.11
N GLY A 343 20.46 -1.86 -18.82
CA GLY A 343 20.04 -2.82 -19.84
C GLY A 343 19.59 -2.18 -21.16
N ASP A 344 18.57 -2.78 -21.77
CA ASP A 344 18.07 -2.43 -23.11
C ASP A 344 16.85 -1.47 -23.06
N LEU A 345 16.69 -0.70 -21.97
CA LEU A 345 15.54 0.20 -21.81
C LEU A 345 15.47 1.20 -22.95
N ARG A 346 14.31 1.27 -23.60
CA ARG A 346 14.06 2.17 -24.72
C ARG A 346 13.97 3.62 -24.26
N SER A 347 14.55 4.54 -25.03
CA SER A 347 14.48 5.97 -24.75
C SER A 347 13.05 6.51 -24.84
N VAL A 348 12.77 7.57 -24.09
CA VAL A 348 11.45 8.23 -24.10
C VAL A 348 11.03 8.67 -25.52
N PRO A 349 11.87 9.35 -26.33
CA PRO A 349 11.51 9.69 -27.71
C PRO A 349 11.13 8.48 -28.57
N SER A 350 11.83 7.35 -28.38
CA SER A 350 11.56 6.13 -29.13
C SER A 350 10.22 5.50 -28.72
N LEU A 351 9.88 5.52 -27.43
CA LEU A 351 8.59 5.08 -26.91
C LEU A 351 7.43 5.95 -27.42
N LEU A 352 7.57 7.28 -27.34
CA LEU A 352 6.57 8.23 -27.85
C LEU A 352 6.30 8.02 -29.34
N ARG A 353 7.35 7.90 -30.16
CA ARG A 353 7.21 7.65 -31.59
C ARG A 353 6.48 6.33 -31.90
N ARG A 354 6.80 5.25 -31.17
CA ARG A 354 6.13 3.94 -31.38
C ARG A 354 4.67 3.97 -30.95
N ALA A 355 4.39 4.55 -29.79
CA ALA A 355 3.02 4.69 -29.28
C ALA A 355 2.18 5.63 -30.17
N GLY A 356 2.77 6.71 -30.70
CA GLY A 356 2.11 7.63 -31.63
C GLY A 356 1.89 7.02 -33.03
N ALA A 357 2.78 6.14 -33.49
CA ALA A 357 2.55 5.38 -34.72
C ALA A 357 1.40 4.36 -34.56
N ALA A 358 1.26 3.81 -33.36
CA ALA A 358 0.18 2.90 -32.98
C ALA A 358 -1.17 3.61 -32.78
N ASP A 359 -1.17 4.89 -32.42
CA ASP A 359 -2.34 5.73 -32.24
C ASP A 359 -1.97 7.22 -32.46
N PRO A 360 -2.23 7.77 -33.66
CA PRO A 360 -1.83 9.14 -34.00
C PRO A 360 -2.47 10.24 -33.14
N GLN A 361 -3.57 9.95 -32.44
CA GLN A 361 -4.26 10.93 -31.58
C GLN A 361 -3.84 10.80 -30.10
N LEU A 362 -3.02 9.81 -29.75
CA LEU A 362 -2.67 9.48 -28.38
C LEU A 362 -2.09 10.66 -27.60
N PHE A 363 -1.28 11.50 -28.25
CA PHE A 363 -0.59 12.63 -27.61
C PHE A 363 -1.18 13.99 -27.95
N THR A 364 -2.24 14.07 -28.76
CA THR A 364 -2.83 15.37 -29.15
C THR A 364 -3.29 16.15 -27.92
N GLY A 365 -2.67 17.31 -27.67
CA GLY A 365 -2.99 18.15 -26.52
C GLY A 365 -2.42 17.66 -25.19
N ARG A 366 -1.60 16.61 -25.19
CA ARG A 366 -1.03 15.97 -23.99
C ARG A 366 0.47 16.26 -23.84
N PHE A 367 1.04 15.83 -22.73
CA PHE A 367 2.44 16.08 -22.37
C PHE A 367 3.44 15.50 -23.39
N GLY A 368 3.17 14.28 -23.87
CA GLY A 368 4.01 13.60 -24.87
C GLY A 368 4.04 14.23 -26.27
N GLU A 369 3.32 15.34 -26.50
CA GLU A 369 3.36 16.10 -27.76
C GLU A 369 4.72 16.80 -27.93
N ASP A 370 5.25 16.78 -29.16
CA ASP A 370 6.60 17.29 -29.46
C ASP A 370 6.82 18.74 -28.99
N GLY A 371 7.96 18.96 -28.32
CA GLY A 371 8.39 20.26 -27.82
C GLY A 371 7.86 20.60 -26.43
N ARG A 372 6.70 20.08 -26.01
CA ARG A 372 6.09 20.41 -24.71
C ARG A 372 6.85 19.79 -23.54
N TRP A 373 7.09 18.49 -23.61
CA TRP A 373 7.75 17.77 -22.52
C TRP A 373 9.22 18.16 -22.38
N GLN A 374 9.95 18.42 -23.48
CA GLN A 374 11.35 18.82 -23.42
C GLN A 374 11.51 20.16 -22.69
N ALA A 375 10.65 21.15 -22.99
CA ALA A 375 10.68 22.45 -22.33
C ALA A 375 10.33 22.36 -20.83
N ALA A 376 9.35 21.52 -20.47
CA ALA A 376 8.99 21.27 -19.08
C ALA A 376 10.11 20.56 -18.31
N LEU A 377 10.73 19.55 -18.92
CA LEU A 377 11.87 18.83 -18.34
C LEU A 377 13.09 19.74 -18.20
N ALA A 378 13.41 20.56 -19.20
CA ALA A 378 14.54 21.48 -19.10
C ALA A 378 14.38 22.43 -17.91
N ARG A 379 13.20 23.05 -17.76
CA ARG A 379 12.87 23.89 -16.60
C ARG A 379 12.98 23.13 -15.29
N TRP A 380 12.44 21.92 -15.23
CA TRP A 380 12.54 21.09 -14.04
C TRP A 380 14.02 20.78 -13.75
N LEU A 381 14.81 20.27 -14.68
CA LEU A 381 16.21 19.94 -14.43
C LEU A 381 17.05 21.17 -14.01
N THR A 382 16.77 22.36 -14.56
CA THR A 382 17.39 23.63 -14.10
C THR A 382 17.07 23.93 -12.64
N ASP A 383 15.79 23.85 -12.24
CA ASP A 383 15.38 24.06 -10.85
C ASP A 383 15.92 22.97 -9.90
N ALA A 384 16.32 21.81 -10.43
CA ALA A 384 17.01 20.76 -9.66
C ALA A 384 18.51 21.05 -9.48
N GLY A 385 19.02 22.15 -10.04
CA GLY A 385 20.41 22.59 -9.89
C GLY A 385 21.39 21.88 -10.82
N LEU A 386 20.92 21.23 -11.89
CA LEU A 386 21.80 20.63 -12.90
C LEU A 386 22.41 21.72 -13.79
N ASP A 387 23.62 21.47 -14.29
CA ASP A 387 24.28 22.38 -15.22
C ASP A 387 23.57 22.44 -16.59
N PRO A 388 23.78 23.51 -17.38
CA PRO A 388 23.10 23.67 -18.67
C PRO A 388 23.37 22.56 -19.70
N GLU A 389 24.53 21.90 -19.67
CA GLU A 389 24.87 20.82 -20.59
C GLU A 389 24.08 19.55 -20.25
N ALA A 390 24.04 19.17 -18.97
CA ALA A 390 23.22 18.09 -18.46
C ALA A 390 21.73 18.35 -18.73
N VAL A 391 21.25 19.57 -18.52
CA VAL A 391 19.87 19.98 -18.84
C VAL A 391 19.58 19.80 -20.34
N GLY A 392 20.50 20.24 -21.20
CA GLY A 392 20.38 20.09 -22.66
C GLY A 392 20.28 18.62 -23.10
N ARG A 393 21.10 17.74 -22.51
CA ARG A 393 21.11 16.30 -22.81
C ARG A 393 19.88 15.57 -22.24
N LEU A 394 19.60 15.74 -20.95
CA LEU A 394 18.53 15.02 -20.24
C LEU A 394 17.13 15.49 -20.59
N SER A 395 16.96 16.73 -21.09
CA SER A 395 15.68 17.16 -21.65
C SER A 395 15.34 16.49 -22.98
N GLN A 396 16.31 15.87 -23.66
CA GLN A 396 16.10 15.11 -24.90
C GLN A 396 16.01 13.59 -24.66
N ASP A 397 16.67 13.08 -23.63
CA ASP A 397 16.59 11.68 -23.23
C ASP A 397 16.57 11.55 -21.70
N PRO A 398 15.41 11.80 -21.06
CA PRO A 398 15.27 11.78 -19.60
C PRO A 398 15.14 10.35 -19.06
N PRO A 399 15.48 10.09 -17.78
CA PRO A 399 15.10 8.85 -17.13
C PRO A 399 13.59 8.63 -17.23
N LEU A 400 13.17 7.43 -17.69
CA LEU A 400 11.77 7.13 -17.98
C LEU A 400 10.85 7.42 -16.78
N THR A 401 11.25 7.06 -15.57
CA THR A 401 10.44 7.32 -14.35
C THR A 401 10.21 8.82 -14.12
N LEU A 402 11.21 9.68 -14.34
CA LEU A 402 11.03 11.13 -14.19
C LEU A 402 10.06 11.67 -15.25
N PHE A 403 10.19 11.23 -16.51
CA PHE A 403 9.26 11.62 -17.57
C PHE A 403 7.81 11.25 -17.20
N LEU A 404 7.59 10.01 -16.77
CA LEU A 404 6.25 9.51 -16.44
C LEU A 404 5.64 10.21 -15.21
N MET A 405 6.46 10.60 -14.23
CA MET A 405 6.02 11.43 -13.10
C MET A 405 5.50 12.78 -13.56
N LEU A 406 6.23 13.46 -14.45
CA LEU A 406 5.83 14.74 -15.02
C LEU A 406 4.62 14.61 -15.95
N GLU A 407 4.55 13.51 -16.71
CA GLU A 407 3.44 13.20 -17.60
C GLU A 407 2.13 13.01 -16.81
N ALA A 408 2.16 12.25 -15.71
CA ALA A 408 0.98 12.04 -14.87
C ALA A 408 0.48 13.35 -14.23
N GLU A 409 1.39 14.23 -13.80
CA GLU A 409 1.03 15.55 -13.28
C GLU A 409 0.42 16.43 -14.39
N ALA A 410 1.02 16.47 -15.58
CA ALA A 410 0.60 17.34 -16.67
C ALA A 410 -0.71 16.89 -17.36
N ASP A 411 -0.88 15.59 -17.61
CA ASP A 411 -2.06 15.07 -18.33
C ASP A 411 -3.28 14.89 -17.43
N ALA A 412 -3.07 14.57 -16.15
CA ALA A 412 -4.13 14.15 -15.24
C ALA A 412 -4.14 14.87 -13.89
N GLY A 413 -3.27 15.85 -13.66
CA GLY A 413 -3.11 16.47 -12.34
C GLY A 413 -2.67 15.47 -11.27
N GLY A 414 -2.00 14.38 -11.67
CA GLY A 414 -1.58 13.29 -10.79
C GLY A 414 -2.70 12.33 -10.38
N LYS A 415 -3.90 12.44 -10.97
CA LYS A 415 -5.06 11.59 -10.62
C LYS A 415 -4.99 10.16 -11.17
N SER A 416 -4.30 10.00 -12.29
CA SER A 416 -4.01 8.73 -12.96
C SER A 416 -2.65 8.86 -13.66
N LEU A 417 -2.20 7.80 -14.31
CA LEU A 417 -1.08 7.88 -15.25
C LEU A 417 -1.39 8.87 -16.38
N GLY A 418 -0.34 9.37 -17.03
CA GLY A 418 -0.44 10.08 -18.30
C GLY A 418 -0.54 9.13 -19.50
N ALA A 419 -0.46 9.67 -20.71
CA ALA A 419 -0.72 8.91 -21.95
C ALA A 419 0.25 7.73 -22.15
N LEU A 420 1.55 7.98 -22.15
CA LEU A 420 2.57 6.94 -22.34
C LEU A 420 2.56 5.97 -21.17
N GLY A 421 2.48 6.46 -19.93
CA GLY A 421 2.39 5.59 -18.75
C GLY A 421 1.20 4.62 -18.82
N SER A 422 0.05 5.11 -19.28
CA SER A 422 -1.14 4.29 -19.48
C SER A 422 -0.96 3.23 -20.56
N VAL A 423 -0.28 3.56 -21.66
CA VAL A 423 0.01 2.56 -22.71
C VAL A 423 0.99 1.50 -22.19
N ILE A 424 2.06 1.89 -21.51
CA ILE A 424 3.05 0.94 -20.96
C ILE A 424 2.39 -0.04 -19.98
N MET A 425 1.59 0.47 -19.05
CA MET A 425 0.86 -0.37 -18.09
C MET A 425 -0.21 -1.22 -18.76
N GLY A 426 -1.01 -0.60 -19.63
CA GLY A 426 -2.11 -1.24 -20.33
C GLY A 426 -1.64 -2.39 -21.20
N GLU A 427 -0.63 -2.18 -22.06
CA GLU A 427 -0.10 -3.25 -22.92
C GLU A 427 0.52 -4.39 -22.10
N THR A 428 1.29 -4.06 -21.05
CA THR A 428 1.95 -5.09 -20.22
C THR A 428 0.93 -5.97 -19.51
N LEU A 429 -0.05 -5.36 -18.83
CA LEU A 429 -1.03 -6.12 -18.06
C LEU A 429 -2.06 -6.78 -18.95
N ALA A 430 -2.50 -6.16 -20.05
CA ALA A 430 -3.39 -6.81 -21.02
C ALA A 430 -2.74 -8.03 -21.66
N ALA A 431 -1.43 -8.00 -21.92
CA ALA A 431 -0.69 -9.17 -22.38
C ALA A 431 -0.65 -10.27 -21.31
N ALA A 432 -0.34 -9.93 -20.06
CA ALA A 432 -0.30 -10.89 -18.95
C ALA A 432 -1.69 -11.48 -18.59
N LEU A 433 -2.75 -10.70 -18.80
CA LEU A 433 -4.15 -11.11 -18.65
C LEU A 433 -4.62 -12.05 -19.74
N GLY A 434 -4.01 -12.01 -20.93
CA GLY A 434 -4.30 -12.90 -22.06
C GLY A 434 -5.78 -12.94 -22.47
N PRO A 435 -6.14 -13.86 -23.36
CA PRO A 435 -7.55 -14.16 -23.63
C PRO A 435 -8.20 -14.78 -22.38
N GLU A 436 -9.50 -14.55 -22.20
CA GLU A 436 -10.27 -15.23 -21.16
C GLU A 436 -10.34 -16.73 -21.49
N PRO A 437 -9.81 -17.61 -20.61
CA PRO A 437 -9.82 -19.03 -20.88
C PRO A 437 -11.25 -19.56 -20.83
N GLN A 438 -11.65 -20.32 -21.85
CA GLN A 438 -12.90 -21.07 -21.81
C GLN A 438 -12.70 -22.30 -20.94
N ASP A 439 -13.35 -22.33 -19.77
CA ASP A 439 -13.25 -23.44 -18.83
C ASP A 439 -14.64 -23.83 -18.30
N PRO A 440 -15.41 -24.63 -19.06
CA PRO A 440 -16.77 -24.98 -18.69
C PRO A 440 -16.90 -25.67 -17.33
N GLU A 441 -15.87 -26.38 -16.88
CA GLU A 441 -15.87 -27.04 -15.58
C GLU A 441 -15.68 -26.03 -14.45
N ALA A 442 -14.71 -25.13 -14.59
CA ALA A 442 -14.51 -24.05 -13.63
C ALA A 442 -15.69 -23.08 -13.61
N ASP A 443 -16.29 -22.77 -14.76
CA ASP A 443 -17.47 -21.91 -14.88
C ASP A 443 -18.68 -22.51 -14.16
N ALA A 444 -18.95 -23.79 -14.38
CA ALA A 444 -20.02 -24.50 -13.69
C ALA A 444 -19.80 -24.55 -12.17
N ALA A 445 -18.56 -24.81 -11.73
CA ALA A 445 -18.21 -24.81 -10.31
C ALA A 445 -18.31 -23.39 -9.71
N SER A 446 -17.87 -22.36 -10.43
CA SER A 446 -17.94 -20.95 -10.05
C SER A 446 -19.40 -20.52 -9.84
N ALA A 447 -20.29 -20.88 -10.75
CA ALA A 447 -21.73 -20.58 -10.65
C ALA A 447 -22.40 -21.22 -9.41
N LEU A 448 -21.91 -22.38 -8.96
CA LEU A 448 -22.38 -23.02 -7.72
C LEU A 448 -21.86 -22.31 -6.46
N LEU A 449 -20.60 -21.83 -6.49
CA LEU A 449 -19.95 -21.17 -5.37
C LEU A 449 -20.46 -19.73 -5.18
N PHE A 450 -20.72 -19.02 -6.27
CA PHE A 450 -21.13 -17.63 -6.27
C PHE A 450 -22.56 -17.46 -6.78
N ARG A 451 -23.55 -17.51 -5.87
CA ARG A 451 -24.97 -17.42 -6.22
C ARG A 451 -25.37 -16.15 -7.00
N ASN A 452 -24.62 -15.06 -6.83
CA ASN A 452 -24.89 -13.77 -7.45
C ASN A 452 -23.83 -13.38 -8.51
N GLY A 453 -23.12 -14.38 -9.06
CA GLY A 453 -22.00 -14.16 -9.98
C GLY A 453 -20.66 -14.03 -9.24
N ALA A 454 -19.59 -14.40 -9.94
CA ALA A 454 -18.23 -14.33 -9.39
C ALA A 454 -17.82 -12.87 -9.16
N PRO A 455 -17.07 -12.57 -8.07
CA PRO A 455 -16.56 -11.23 -7.82
C PRO A 455 -15.71 -10.70 -8.98
N ALA A 456 -15.90 -9.44 -9.35
CA ALA A 456 -15.14 -8.72 -10.36
C ALA A 456 -14.28 -7.58 -9.77
N SER A 457 -14.46 -7.24 -8.49
CA SER A 457 -13.66 -6.23 -7.77
C SER A 457 -13.20 -6.73 -6.40
N MET A 458 -12.15 -6.12 -5.84
CA MET A 458 -11.71 -6.36 -4.46
C MET A 458 -12.84 -6.13 -3.46
N ALA A 459 -13.68 -5.12 -3.68
CA ALA A 459 -14.82 -4.83 -2.83
C ALA A 459 -15.79 -6.02 -2.78
N GLU A 460 -16.07 -6.67 -3.91
CA GLU A 460 -16.92 -7.86 -3.97
C GLU A 460 -16.24 -9.10 -3.37
N VAL A 461 -14.94 -9.29 -3.60
CA VAL A 461 -14.15 -10.36 -2.96
C VAL A 461 -14.23 -10.22 -1.44
N ILE A 462 -14.01 -9.02 -0.92
CA ILE A 462 -14.03 -8.73 0.52
C ILE A 462 -15.41 -8.96 1.12
N ARG A 463 -16.50 -8.52 0.46
CA ARG A 463 -17.88 -8.77 0.91
C ARG A 463 -18.20 -10.26 0.93
N PHE A 464 -17.78 -11.00 -0.11
CA PHE A 464 -17.94 -12.46 -0.15
C PHE A 464 -17.22 -13.13 1.03
N LEU A 465 -15.95 -12.78 1.26
CA LEU A 465 -15.15 -13.33 2.35
C LEU A 465 -15.74 -13.01 3.73
N GLN A 466 -16.18 -11.77 3.95
CA GLN A 466 -16.80 -11.36 5.21
C GLN A 466 -18.08 -12.17 5.49
N SER A 467 -18.88 -12.42 4.45
CA SER A 467 -20.11 -13.22 4.54
C SER A 467 -19.83 -14.71 4.76
N HIS A 468 -18.79 -15.26 4.10
CA HIS A 468 -18.39 -16.66 4.20
C HIS A 468 -17.80 -17.00 5.57
N TYR A 469 -16.79 -16.25 6.01
CA TYR A 469 -16.04 -16.53 7.25
C TYR A 469 -16.72 -16.01 8.51
N ARG A 470 -17.62 -15.00 8.39
CA ARG A 470 -18.32 -14.38 9.52
C ARG A 470 -17.37 -13.94 10.64
N PHE A 471 -16.28 -13.25 10.27
CA PHE A 471 -15.29 -12.78 11.24
C PHE A 471 -15.95 -11.99 12.39
N ALA A 472 -15.46 -12.23 13.60
CA ALA A 472 -15.84 -11.48 14.80
C ALA A 472 -15.51 -9.99 14.65
N GLU A 473 -16.10 -9.14 15.49
CA GLU A 473 -16.02 -7.67 15.38
C GLU A 473 -14.60 -7.13 15.22
N GLY A 474 -13.68 -7.51 16.11
CA GLY A 474 -12.27 -7.09 16.07
C GLY A 474 -11.47 -7.61 14.85
N ALA A 475 -12.02 -8.57 14.11
CA ALA A 475 -11.37 -9.21 12.97
C ALA A 475 -12.13 -9.03 11.65
N ARG A 476 -13.18 -8.18 11.61
CA ARG A 476 -13.95 -7.94 10.38
C ARG A 476 -13.06 -7.41 9.27
N LEU A 477 -13.29 -7.88 8.05
CA LEU A 477 -12.61 -7.37 6.85
C LEU A 477 -13.07 -5.96 6.51
N HIS A 478 -14.30 -5.59 6.88
CA HIS A 478 -14.80 -4.24 6.74
C HIS A 478 -15.81 -3.90 7.84
N ALA A 479 -15.94 -2.61 8.18
CA ALA A 479 -17.00 -2.14 9.07
C ALA A 479 -18.40 -2.51 8.55
N LEU A 480 -19.35 -2.71 9.46
CA LEU A 480 -20.76 -2.82 9.09
C LEU A 480 -21.25 -1.48 8.55
N ASP A 481 -22.12 -1.51 7.54
CA ASP A 481 -22.94 -0.36 7.22
C ASP A 481 -23.82 -0.10 8.45
N THR A 482 -23.53 0.97 9.20
CA THR A 482 -24.42 1.40 10.28
C THR A 482 -25.78 1.69 9.67
N PRO A 483 -26.87 1.04 10.12
CA PRO A 483 -28.20 1.47 9.72
C PRO A 483 -28.38 2.93 10.17
N ASP A 484 -28.94 3.76 9.31
CA ASP A 484 -29.27 5.14 9.64
C ASP A 484 -30.12 5.17 10.91
N GLN A 485 -29.96 6.20 11.74
CA GLN A 485 -30.94 6.54 12.78
C GLN A 485 -32.33 6.86 12.19
N ASP A 486 -32.47 6.90 10.86
CA ASP A 486 -33.72 7.11 10.13
C ASP A 486 -34.48 5.81 9.75
N ASP A 487 -33.85 4.63 9.86
CA ASP A 487 -34.50 3.33 9.57
C ASP A 487 -35.02 2.61 10.83
N ALA A 488 -35.15 3.32 11.95
CA ALA A 488 -35.82 2.84 13.17
C ALA A 488 -37.36 2.89 13.07
N SER A 489 -37.95 2.80 11.87
CA SER A 489 -39.41 2.84 11.70
C SER A 489 -40.06 1.54 11.22
N ASP A 490 -39.33 0.53 10.73
CA ASP A 490 -39.97 -0.71 10.25
C ASP A 490 -39.19 -1.99 10.60
N SER A 491 -39.14 -2.34 11.88
CA SER A 491 -39.18 -3.76 12.32
C SER A 491 -39.45 -3.90 13.82
N ALA A 492 -40.49 -3.23 14.33
CA ALA A 492 -41.03 -3.54 15.65
C ALA A 492 -42.03 -4.71 15.57
N ALA A 493 -41.51 -5.94 15.54
CA ALA A 493 -42.32 -7.13 15.82
C ALA A 493 -41.53 -8.09 16.72
N ALA A 494 -41.31 -7.66 17.96
CA ALA A 494 -41.02 -8.54 19.08
C ALA A 494 -41.83 -8.05 20.30
N CYS A 495 -42.34 -9.03 21.06
CA CYS A 495 -43.42 -8.98 22.04
C CYS A 495 -43.34 -7.87 23.12
N PRO A 496 -44.51 -7.45 23.67
CA PRO A 496 -44.62 -6.24 24.50
C PRO A 496 -44.01 -6.39 25.90
N ASN A 497 -43.22 -5.39 26.25
CA ASN A 497 -42.78 -5.07 27.61
C ASN A 497 -43.96 -5.02 28.59
N ARG A 498 -43.87 -5.79 29.68
CA ARG A 498 -44.46 -5.37 30.96
C ARG A 498 -43.46 -4.49 31.68
N VAL A 499 -43.67 -3.19 31.56
CA VAL A 499 -43.02 -2.16 32.37
C VAL A 499 -43.48 -2.31 33.81
N ALA A 500 -42.58 -2.71 34.70
CA ALA A 500 -42.65 -2.29 36.09
C ALA A 500 -41.93 -0.95 36.18
N SER A 501 -42.73 0.11 36.26
CA SER A 501 -42.30 1.48 36.52
C SER A 501 -41.56 1.55 37.85
N GLY A 502 -40.27 1.85 37.79
CA GLY A 502 -39.47 2.28 38.92
C GLY A 502 -38.35 3.15 38.37
N GLY A 503 -38.50 4.46 38.49
CA GLY A 503 -37.47 5.41 38.09
C GLY A 503 -36.22 5.22 38.93
N PHE A 504 -35.20 4.66 38.30
CA PHE A 504 -33.81 4.85 38.67
C PHE A 504 -33.07 5.07 37.35
N ASP A 505 -32.56 6.28 37.15
CA ASP A 505 -31.37 6.46 36.32
C ASP A 505 -30.34 5.46 36.83
N MET A 506 -30.13 4.36 36.10
CA MET A 506 -28.89 3.62 36.27
C MET A 506 -27.81 4.56 35.76
N LEU A 507 -27.18 5.25 36.71
CA LEU A 507 -25.91 5.92 36.53
C LEU A 507 -25.02 4.95 35.76
N ASP A 508 -24.64 5.33 34.54
CA ASP A 508 -23.52 4.72 33.87
C ASP A 508 -22.26 5.08 34.67
N MET A 509 -21.99 4.30 35.72
CA MET A 509 -20.85 4.49 36.63
C MET A 509 -19.50 4.26 35.95
N ASN A 510 -19.51 3.90 34.66
CA ASN A 510 -18.33 3.69 33.82
C ASN A 510 -18.17 4.78 32.73
N ALA A 511 -19.02 5.81 32.70
CA ALA A 511 -18.74 6.96 31.85
C ALA A 511 -17.50 7.69 32.42
N PRO A 512 -16.39 7.82 31.66
CA PRO A 512 -15.22 8.52 32.14
C PRO A 512 -15.62 9.94 32.55
N ALA A 513 -15.14 10.40 33.71
CA ALA A 513 -15.51 11.71 34.27
C ALA A 513 -15.18 12.88 33.33
N HIS A 514 -14.26 12.64 32.37
CA HIS A 514 -13.85 13.58 31.34
C HIS A 514 -13.94 12.95 29.94
N PRO A 515 -14.56 13.61 28.94
CA PRO A 515 -14.49 13.16 27.56
C PRO A 515 -13.03 13.17 27.08
N ALA A 516 -12.64 12.18 26.25
CA ALA A 516 -11.29 12.10 25.70
C ALA A 516 -10.95 13.37 24.91
N ILE A 517 -9.95 14.12 25.38
CA ILE A 517 -9.48 15.34 24.73
C ILE A 517 -8.62 14.92 23.54
N PRO A 518 -8.95 15.28 22.28
CA PRO A 518 -8.16 14.88 21.12
C PRO A 518 -6.72 15.39 21.22
N GLU A 519 -5.74 14.52 21.03
CA GLU A 519 -4.32 14.87 21.16
C GLU A 519 -3.65 15.11 19.82
N ILE A 520 -2.44 15.67 19.85
CA ILE A 520 -1.58 15.61 18.66
C ILE A 520 -1.02 14.20 18.54
N GLU A 521 -1.39 13.51 17.47
CA GLU A 521 -0.94 12.15 17.19
C GLU A 521 0.22 12.16 16.20
N VAL A 522 1.41 11.79 16.67
CA VAL A 522 2.63 11.74 15.85
C VAL A 522 2.76 10.37 15.18
N ALA A 523 2.78 10.37 13.85
CA ALA A 523 2.89 9.18 13.01
C ALA A 523 4.34 8.83 12.64
N ASP A 524 5.21 9.84 12.46
CA ASP A 524 6.66 9.66 12.25
C ASP A 524 7.47 10.56 13.19
N TYR A 525 7.86 10.00 14.33
CA TYR A 525 8.63 10.71 15.36
C TYR A 525 10.00 11.19 14.86
N ILE A 526 10.61 10.49 13.89
CA ILE A 526 11.93 10.88 13.36
C ILE A 526 11.76 12.16 12.53
N GLU A 527 10.78 12.21 11.64
CA GLU A 527 10.48 13.41 10.85
C GLU A 527 10.00 14.57 11.73
N MET A 528 9.23 14.28 12.78
CA MET A 528 8.84 15.27 13.78
C MET A 528 10.08 15.91 14.41
N GLY A 529 11.05 15.10 14.85
CA GLY A 529 12.32 15.59 15.38
C GLY A 529 13.14 16.41 14.38
N ARG A 530 13.13 16.04 13.09
CA ARG A 530 13.81 16.81 12.03
C ARG A 530 13.20 18.19 11.87
N LEU A 531 11.88 18.30 11.86
CA LEU A 531 11.18 19.59 11.81
C LEU A 531 11.51 20.45 13.03
N VAL A 532 11.47 19.87 14.24
CA VAL A 532 11.85 20.59 15.47
C VAL A 532 13.31 21.08 15.42
N ALA A 533 14.22 20.25 14.94
CA ALA A 533 15.62 20.63 14.77
C ALA A 533 15.77 21.79 13.77
N GLN A 534 15.02 21.77 12.66
CA GLN A 534 14.98 22.85 11.69
C GLN A 534 14.45 24.16 12.31
N TRP A 535 13.30 24.11 12.99
CA TRP A 535 12.71 25.25 13.70
C TRP A 535 13.62 25.84 14.78
N SER A 536 14.44 24.99 15.40
CA SER A 536 15.41 25.39 16.42
C SER A 536 16.64 26.07 15.83
N ALA A 537 17.10 25.61 14.66
CA ALA A 537 18.28 26.13 13.97
C ALA A 537 17.99 27.42 13.20
N ASP A 538 16.80 27.53 12.60
CA ASP A 538 16.38 28.69 11.82
C ASP A 538 14.95 29.12 12.22
N PRO A 539 14.80 30.18 13.03
CA PRO A 539 13.49 30.70 13.41
C PRO A 539 12.60 31.11 12.24
N ALA A 540 13.15 31.44 11.07
CA ALA A 540 12.36 31.83 9.89
C ALA A 540 11.58 30.63 9.29
N THR A 541 11.94 29.41 9.66
CA THR A 541 11.25 28.18 9.18
C THR A 541 10.03 27.81 10.03
N ARG A 542 9.81 28.50 11.16
CA ARG A 542 8.70 28.20 12.08
C ARG A 542 7.36 28.57 11.44
N PRO A 543 6.33 27.71 11.56
CA PRO A 543 4.98 28.13 11.19
C PRO A 543 4.51 29.24 12.13
N THR A 544 3.88 30.25 11.55
CA THR A 544 3.30 31.39 12.27
C THR A 544 1.81 31.22 12.54
N THR A 545 1.15 30.31 11.80
CA THR A 545 -0.26 29.97 11.96
C THR A 545 -0.46 28.47 12.14
N VAL A 546 -1.60 28.06 12.73
CA VAL A 546 -1.96 26.63 12.85
C VAL A 546 -2.08 25.98 11.47
N GLN A 547 -2.52 26.73 10.46
CA GLN A 547 -2.63 26.22 9.09
C GLN A 547 -1.25 25.88 8.52
N GLU A 548 -0.27 26.79 8.66
CA GLU A 548 1.12 26.52 8.28
C GLU A 548 1.70 25.34 9.07
N LEU A 549 1.37 25.22 10.36
CA LEU A 549 1.81 24.09 11.17
C LEU A 549 1.23 22.77 10.62
N ARG A 550 -0.06 22.73 10.28
CA ARG A 550 -0.70 21.56 9.68
C ARG A 550 -0.07 21.19 8.33
N GLU A 551 0.29 22.18 7.52
CA GLU A 551 0.95 21.95 6.23
C GLU A 551 2.36 21.39 6.41
N GLN A 552 3.14 21.89 7.37
CA GLN A 552 4.47 21.36 7.66
C GLN A 552 4.41 19.95 8.27
N LEU A 553 3.42 19.69 9.13
CA LEU A 553 3.16 18.40 9.78
C LEU A 553 2.37 17.41 8.92
N ASP A 554 1.94 17.78 7.72
CA ASP A 554 1.26 16.88 6.79
C ASP A 554 2.09 15.62 6.59
N GLY A 555 1.51 14.45 6.86
CA GLY A 555 2.21 13.17 6.79
C GLY A 555 3.22 12.88 7.93
N VAL A 556 3.28 13.71 8.96
CA VAL A 556 4.16 13.55 10.14
C VAL A 556 3.34 13.42 11.42
N ALA A 557 2.36 14.29 11.63
CA ALA A 557 1.48 14.28 12.80
C ALA A 557 0.10 14.87 12.47
N VAL A 558 -0.92 14.45 13.20
CA VAL A 558 -2.29 14.99 13.09
C VAL A 558 -2.53 16.01 14.18
N VAL A 559 -2.84 17.25 13.79
CA VAL A 559 -3.14 18.35 14.72
C VAL A 559 -4.67 18.49 14.88
N PRO A 560 -5.23 18.31 16.09
CA PRO A 560 -6.68 18.36 16.29
C PRO A 560 -7.22 19.79 16.17
N ASP A 561 -8.51 19.91 15.80
CA ASP A 561 -9.17 21.20 15.56
C ASP A 561 -9.31 22.10 16.79
N ARG A 562 -9.17 21.54 17.99
CA ARG A 562 -9.12 22.34 19.23
C ARG A 562 -7.90 23.25 19.31
N ILE A 563 -6.83 22.97 18.56
CA ILE A 563 -5.63 23.81 18.56
C ILE A 563 -5.88 24.98 17.61
N GLN A 564 -6.11 26.16 18.18
CA GLN A 564 -6.47 27.37 17.43
C GLN A 564 -5.30 28.36 17.29
N THR A 565 -4.32 28.29 18.20
CA THR A 565 -3.16 29.20 18.25
C THR A 565 -1.90 28.41 18.57
N ILE A 566 -0.75 28.92 18.13
CA ILE A 566 0.56 28.32 18.37
C ILE A 566 1.55 29.38 18.85
N GLU A 567 2.43 29.00 19.78
CA GLU A 567 3.54 29.82 20.26
C GLU A 567 4.79 28.93 20.33
N PHE A 568 5.90 29.41 19.77
CA PHE A 568 7.18 28.72 19.82
C PHE A 568 8.08 29.33 20.90
N THR A 569 8.32 28.58 21.97
CA THR A 569 9.28 28.96 23.01
C THR A 569 10.56 28.13 22.88
N GLN A 570 11.72 28.80 22.75
CA GLN A 570 13.02 28.13 22.71
C GLN A 570 13.80 28.44 23.99
N SER A 571 14.17 27.40 24.74
CA SER A 571 14.95 27.52 25.96
C SER A 571 16.34 28.11 25.69
N ARG A 572 16.83 28.93 26.62
CA ARG A 572 18.21 29.45 26.63
C ARG A 572 19.03 28.64 27.64
N LEU A 573 20.35 28.59 27.45
CA LEU A 573 21.23 27.81 28.34
C LEU A 573 21.19 28.26 29.82
N ASP A 574 20.80 29.50 30.06
CA ASP A 574 20.68 30.16 31.37
C ASP A 574 19.22 30.33 31.84
N HIS A 575 18.22 29.83 31.09
CA HIS A 575 16.81 30.00 31.41
C HIS A 575 15.99 28.74 31.10
N LEU A 576 15.47 28.11 32.16
CA LEU A 576 14.63 26.92 32.09
C LEU A 576 13.15 27.29 31.90
N VAL A 577 12.54 26.78 30.84
CA VAL A 577 11.09 26.85 30.61
C VAL A 577 10.47 25.53 31.05
N LEU A 578 9.46 25.60 31.94
CA LEU A 578 8.69 24.44 32.39
C LEU A 578 7.28 24.50 31.77
N ALA A 579 7.03 23.65 30.76
CA ALA A 579 5.72 23.51 30.15
C ALA A 579 4.87 22.53 30.98
N MET A 580 3.88 23.05 31.71
CA MET A 580 2.96 22.23 32.48
C MET A 580 1.77 21.80 31.60
N PRO A 581 1.33 20.53 31.65
CA PRO A 581 0.16 20.09 30.88
C PRO A 581 -1.13 20.72 31.41
N PRO A 582 -2.19 20.80 30.58
CA PRO A 582 -3.53 21.15 31.05
C PRO A 582 -3.99 20.19 32.15
N ARG A 583 -4.64 20.73 33.17
CA ARG A 583 -5.06 19.99 34.36
C ARG A 583 -5.92 18.78 34.00
N GLU A 584 -6.88 18.98 33.10
CA GLU A 584 -7.86 18.00 32.66
C GLU A 584 -7.20 16.80 31.97
N MET A 585 -6.09 17.03 31.25
CA MET A 585 -5.34 15.95 30.58
C MET A 585 -4.58 15.09 31.60
N ILE A 586 -3.98 15.71 32.62
CA ILE A 586 -3.28 14.97 33.68
C ILE A 586 -4.29 14.17 34.52
N GLU A 587 -5.41 14.79 34.91
CA GLU A 587 -6.46 14.12 35.68
C GLU A 587 -7.01 12.92 34.90
N GLY A 588 -7.33 13.09 33.61
CA GLY A 588 -7.80 12.00 32.75
C GLY A 588 -6.75 10.90 32.54
N ALA A 589 -5.47 11.24 32.39
CA ALA A 589 -4.38 10.27 32.28
C ALA A 589 -4.19 9.45 33.57
N ILE A 590 -4.21 10.11 34.73
CA ILE A 590 -4.14 9.44 36.04
C ILE A 590 -5.33 8.50 36.21
N GLU A 591 -6.55 8.95 35.91
CA GLU A 591 -7.77 8.13 35.98
C GLU A 591 -7.62 6.87 35.11
N ARG A 592 -7.20 7.01 33.84
CA ARG A 592 -6.99 5.87 32.92
C ARG A 592 -5.97 4.87 33.43
N VAL A 593 -4.81 5.33 33.92
CA VAL A 593 -3.71 4.44 34.33
C VAL A 593 -3.96 3.80 35.71
N THR A 594 -4.77 4.45 36.55
CA THR A 594 -5.13 3.92 37.87
C THR A 594 -6.39 3.06 37.87
N ASP A 595 -7.14 3.04 36.77
CA ASP A 595 -8.30 2.17 36.60
C ASP A 595 -7.86 0.69 36.68
N PRO A 596 -8.29 -0.05 37.73
CA PRO A 596 -7.93 -1.45 37.92
C PRO A 596 -8.54 -2.39 36.87
N LEU A 597 -9.50 -1.91 36.06
CA LEU A 597 -10.09 -2.63 34.93
C LEU A 597 -9.39 -2.32 33.59
N SER A 598 -8.51 -1.32 33.54
CA SER A 598 -7.72 -0.99 32.35
C SER A 598 -6.53 -1.95 32.17
N ASP A 599 -6.09 -2.14 30.92
CA ASP A 599 -4.85 -2.88 30.66
C ASP A 599 -3.69 -2.13 31.32
N SER A 600 -2.96 -2.80 32.20
CA SER A 600 -1.99 -2.23 33.16
C SER A 600 -0.70 -1.70 32.52
N ARG A 601 -0.71 -1.40 31.22
CA ARG A 601 0.45 -0.96 30.44
C ARG A 601 0.27 0.47 29.96
N TYR A 602 1.17 1.34 30.40
CA TYR A 602 1.30 2.68 29.85
C TYR A 602 1.74 2.60 28.38
N ALA A 603 0.96 3.19 27.47
CA ALA A 603 1.19 3.12 26.04
C ALA A 603 2.35 4.05 25.60
N LEU A 604 3.57 3.50 25.58
CA LEU A 604 4.73 4.21 25.05
C LEU A 604 4.73 4.23 23.52
N PRO A 605 5.22 5.30 22.88
CA PRO A 605 5.47 5.31 21.45
C PRO A 605 6.35 4.14 21.01
N GLN A 606 5.97 3.54 19.88
CA GLN A 606 6.57 2.31 19.38
C GLN A 606 8.09 2.37 19.17
N PHE A 607 8.65 3.54 18.88
CA PHE A 607 10.08 3.70 18.64
C PHE A 607 10.94 3.38 19.89
N TYR A 608 10.38 3.44 21.10
CA TYR A 608 11.06 3.01 22.32
C TYR A 608 11.31 1.50 22.35
N ALA A 609 10.38 0.70 21.83
CA ALA A 609 10.56 -0.74 21.67
C ALA A 609 11.60 -1.04 20.57
N ASP A 610 11.54 -0.31 19.45
CA ASP A 610 12.50 -0.43 18.34
C ASP A 610 13.95 -0.14 18.78
N HIS A 611 14.15 0.77 19.72
CA HIS A 611 15.47 1.06 20.29
C HIS A 611 15.92 0.01 21.32
N SER A 612 15.03 -0.41 22.22
CA SER A 612 15.37 -1.26 23.38
C SER A 612 15.53 -2.75 23.05
N ARG A 613 15.01 -3.21 21.91
CA ARG A 613 15.05 -4.63 21.49
C ARG A 613 15.78 -4.83 20.15
N PRO A 614 17.07 -4.46 20.04
CA PRO A 614 17.81 -4.57 18.79
C PRO A 614 18.16 -6.04 18.51
N GLY A 615 17.32 -6.74 17.77
CA GLY A 615 17.61 -8.10 17.31
C GLY A 615 17.67 -8.23 15.79
N PHE A 616 16.71 -7.62 15.08
CA PHE A 616 16.48 -7.88 13.66
C PHE A 616 15.90 -6.67 12.94
N GLY A 617 16.46 -6.37 11.76
CA GLY A 617 16.09 -5.19 10.96
C GLY A 617 17.00 -3.99 11.22
N PRO A 618 16.92 -2.92 10.40
CA PRO A 618 17.70 -1.71 10.63
C PRO A 618 17.29 -1.07 11.97
N VAL A 619 18.13 -1.30 12.97
CA VAL A 619 18.07 -0.66 14.29
C VAL A 619 18.11 0.84 14.08
N MET A 620 17.26 1.57 14.81
CA MET A 620 17.29 3.03 14.78
C MET A 620 18.73 3.51 15.03
N THR A 621 19.24 4.37 14.15
CA THR A 621 20.56 4.95 14.39
C THR A 621 20.52 5.80 15.68
N PRO A 622 21.68 6.09 16.31
CA PRO A 622 21.71 7.04 17.42
C PRO A 622 21.08 8.40 17.04
N LEU A 623 21.27 8.84 15.80
CA LEU A 623 20.63 10.05 15.28
C LEU A 623 19.10 9.90 15.16
N ASP A 624 18.60 8.80 14.59
CA ASP A 624 17.15 8.54 14.53
C ASP A 624 16.53 8.46 15.93
N THR A 625 17.26 7.88 16.89
CA THR A 625 16.82 7.78 18.29
C THR A 625 16.74 9.17 18.93
N LEU A 626 17.76 10.02 18.72
CA LEU A 626 17.76 11.40 19.17
C LEU A 626 16.58 12.17 18.57
N LEU A 627 16.40 12.10 17.24
CA LEU A 627 15.34 12.80 16.53
C LEU A 627 13.96 12.31 16.99
N ALA A 628 13.74 11.00 17.10
CA ALA A 628 12.47 10.47 17.60
C ALA A 628 12.16 10.94 19.02
N ARG A 629 13.15 10.94 19.91
CA ARG A 629 12.99 11.51 21.26
C ARG A 629 12.68 12.99 21.23
N VAL A 630 13.32 13.77 20.35
CA VAL A 630 13.03 15.19 20.15
C VAL A 630 11.60 15.39 19.69
N GLY A 631 11.14 14.62 18.71
CA GLY A 631 9.77 14.66 18.22
C GLY A 631 8.74 14.34 19.30
N ASP A 632 9.03 13.35 20.15
CA ASP A 632 8.15 12.96 21.25
C ASP A 632 8.03 14.08 22.31
N HIS A 633 9.13 14.53 22.92
CA HIS A 633 9.03 15.48 24.04
C HIS A 633 8.64 16.92 23.64
N THR A 634 8.75 17.30 22.37
CA THR A 634 8.40 18.67 21.93
C THR A 634 6.89 18.87 21.84
N ILE A 635 6.15 17.81 21.53
CA ILE A 635 4.70 17.84 21.32
C ILE A 635 3.95 16.91 22.30
N ALA A 636 4.68 16.22 23.19
CA ALA A 636 4.11 15.35 24.21
C ALA A 636 2.99 16.06 25.00
N GLN A 637 1.80 15.51 24.88
CA GLN A 637 0.66 15.82 25.72
C GLN A 637 0.43 14.64 26.68
N CYS A 638 -0.18 14.89 27.83
CA CYS A 638 -0.44 13.82 28.80
C CYS A 638 -1.46 12.82 28.26
N ARG A 639 -1.02 11.57 28.09
CA ARG A 639 -1.76 10.41 27.59
C ARG A 639 -2.33 9.54 28.70
#